data_AF-A0A816DAN3-F1
#
_entry.id   AF-A0A816DAN3-F1
#
_cell.length_a   1.000
_cell.length_b   1.000
_cell.length_c   1.000
_cell.angle_alpha   90.00
_cell.angle_beta   90.00
_cell.angle_gamma   90.00
#
_symmetry.space_group_name_H-M   'P 1'
#
loop_
_entity.id
_entity.type
_entity.pdbx_description
1 polymer ?
#
loop_
_entity_poly.entity_id
_entity_poly.type
_entity_poly.pdbx_seq_one_letter_code
_entity_poly.pdbx_strand_id
1 'polypeptide(L)'
;MIPSIFIILDRLPLNPNGKIDRKLLPPPDFLSLGPDYDSNVPITTLEQQLQQIFSQAFHMEFPPIDVPFGQLGGTSLDAVRAITLIRQQVHTSISISLLFTNPSIRQLAIAIEPLLISNQTPETVLTVDQPQETYVYLAPSLVIESVGVILVLCQWLWPLMIIYRWYPLLFPILPVSHLLFYVMCSRLLSPRNIKADDVFSWNYYRWWFLDRLWKNNTFWLQHMLGTQLYNYYLRLCGAHISSSAHINTTIVDAPWLLEISNETWISDQTLLNCFHFNDDNTFELYPIRIGSNCSIGTRSILFDGVDMKDNIIVQPMSLVTGLIASKTILDGEEHKLISSDGSIVHSNRSLSTWHKIYQIIVLISLICIHYTLLIFIYKIHSIEQIPLPISIAFCWILWSIAGCFISIILLKFVVGSCTAGDIYQTASWSYLHKLWLRQLIASSFQHAWLLPSAYDDIYPHVLRWLGAHIEDNVKLAEVGIFLSCPTNLLELETGVTTFGSVLIVPTEITLSGDHRVDRITFGAHTNLANGCSILPGSRLASETMVGNLTRISREINSKQGEVFMGVPARVMPFKMPLRSNMTDQIKTISLWRTCYFHFIGKCLLVSIYSSGGLFGGSIIHVALICGLNRWHSYISNELVQQLSDRLTHDYQQFICPFLSNTQWLIRLFRTLGAHIGEGVILPDFSCITDYHLITIGDNVRLNIHANIQCHSFEQRILKRAPVIIGNSCVLMSSSLVMAGCKLMGNNRLYPYTLIMKNDLLLPNTQWKGLPAKLLTTQVTSSQFVLFRDNEVEQQPSSEDVDSLSFWYEWIANAYSNVDELQFMNYGYADFDEHIDNDSNYCSKQLYKEVLAQVSLTNQTVLEVSCGRGAGAVWCVDNYVPDSYVGADLSSGVIDVCRQRHSMKPRLSFVVADATKYLPFANESLDIVICVEATHAYGGPIAVKQFASEVARVLRPNGYFLWCDLCHIDGSDTSIDYLTANGKLIVEEKINITRNVLHALDIQSNTRTQFIERYVRPREQEYFRLFAGLPGTPMYNGMDEGRIQYWRAIFRKKTTTDMSITRVRRLSFPSIPHY
;
A
#
# COMPACT_ATOMS: atom_id res chain seq x y z
N MET A 1 -33.98 23.51 1.49
CA MET A 1 -34.54 22.25 2.03
C MET A 1 -35.98 22.18 1.58
N ILE A 2 -36.41 21.07 0.99
CA ILE A 2 -37.79 20.84 0.55
C ILE A 2 -38.31 19.62 1.33
N PRO A 3 -39.53 19.66 1.91
CA PRO A 3 -40.15 18.52 2.56
C PRO A 3 -40.28 17.31 1.62
N SER A 4 -40.09 16.10 2.16
CA SER A 4 -40.26 14.84 1.40
C SER A 4 -41.72 14.54 1.06
N ILE A 5 -42.67 15.01 1.88
CA ILE A 5 -44.12 14.90 1.65
C ILE A 5 -44.81 16.20 2.06
N PHE A 6 -45.88 16.57 1.33
CA PHE A 6 -46.81 17.65 1.68
C PHE A 6 -48.20 17.06 1.96
N ILE A 7 -48.80 17.43 3.10
CA ILE A 7 -50.15 17.01 3.50
C ILE A 7 -50.98 18.28 3.74
N ILE A 8 -52.16 18.36 3.13
CA ILE A 8 -53.06 19.53 3.22
C ILE A 8 -54.09 19.29 4.34
N LEU A 9 -54.40 20.34 5.11
CA LEU A 9 -55.34 20.29 6.25
C LEU A 9 -56.30 21.47 6.21
N ASP A 10 -57.59 21.22 6.45
CA ASP A 10 -58.65 22.25 6.42
C ASP A 10 -58.55 23.26 7.58
N ARG A 11 -58.08 22.82 8.75
CA ARG A 11 -57.75 23.70 9.88
C ARG A 11 -56.65 23.11 10.74
N LEU A 12 -55.83 23.96 11.35
CA LEU A 12 -54.81 23.54 12.29
C LEU A 12 -55.44 23.15 13.65
N PRO A 13 -55.11 21.98 14.22
CA PRO A 13 -55.56 21.62 15.56
C PRO A 13 -54.85 22.50 16.59
N LEU A 14 -55.61 23.13 17.49
CA LEU A 14 -55.11 23.98 18.57
C LEU A 14 -55.49 23.38 19.93
N ASN A 15 -54.61 23.56 20.92
CA ASN A 15 -54.85 23.18 22.30
C ASN A 15 -55.67 24.25 23.06
N PRO A 16 -56.11 24.01 24.32
CA PRO A 16 -56.92 24.96 25.09
C PRO A 16 -56.27 26.34 25.31
N ASN A 17 -54.94 26.44 25.17
CA ASN A 17 -54.18 27.69 25.27
C ASN A 17 -53.93 28.35 23.89
N GLY A 18 -54.64 27.92 22.84
CA GLY A 18 -54.59 28.49 21.49
C GLY A 18 -53.33 28.14 20.68
N LYS A 19 -52.48 27.21 21.15
CA LYS A 19 -51.24 26.81 20.44
C LYS A 19 -51.46 25.53 19.64
N ILE A 20 -50.77 25.38 18.50
CA ILE A 20 -50.89 24.19 17.65
C ILE A 20 -50.59 22.92 18.44
N ASP A 21 -51.57 22.02 18.51
CA ASP A 21 -51.41 20.71 19.11
C ASP A 21 -50.84 19.74 18.07
N ARG A 22 -49.51 19.65 18.05
CA ARG A 22 -48.76 18.78 17.13
C ARG A 22 -49.10 17.29 17.27
N LYS A 23 -49.73 16.86 18.38
CA LYS A 23 -50.16 15.47 18.57
C LYS A 23 -51.41 15.10 17.76
N LEU A 24 -52.13 16.11 17.25
CA LEU A 24 -53.35 15.94 16.45
C LEU A 24 -53.12 16.14 14.94
N LEU A 25 -51.86 16.24 14.50
CA LEU A 25 -51.52 16.25 13.08
C LEU A 25 -51.45 14.81 12.54
N PRO A 26 -52.10 14.49 11.41
CA PRO A 26 -52.13 13.13 10.87
C PRO A 26 -50.77 12.71 10.28
N PRO A 27 -50.41 11.42 10.36
CA PRO A 27 -49.22 10.87 9.72
C PRO A 27 -49.38 10.77 8.19
N PRO A 28 -48.27 10.69 7.41
CA PRO A 28 -48.32 10.40 5.98
C PRO A 28 -48.68 8.93 5.73
N ASP A 29 -49.55 8.68 4.74
CA ASP A 29 -49.88 7.34 4.26
C ASP A 29 -49.18 7.09 2.92
N PHE A 30 -48.36 6.03 2.87
CA PHE A 30 -47.48 5.70 1.75
C PHE A 30 -48.06 4.66 0.79
N LEU A 31 -49.13 3.95 1.17
CA LEU A 31 -49.67 2.80 0.43
C LEU A 31 -50.52 3.20 -0.79
N SER A 32 -50.78 4.51 -0.97
CA SER A 32 -51.67 5.05 -2.01
C SER A 32 -50.99 5.37 -3.35
N LEU A 33 -49.67 5.12 -3.48
CA LEU A 33 -48.82 5.66 -4.56
C LEU A 33 -48.58 4.71 -5.77
N GLY A 34 -49.61 3.99 -6.22
CA GLY A 34 -49.73 3.52 -7.61
C GLY A 34 -48.86 2.34 -8.07
N PRO A 35 -48.72 2.11 -9.41
CA PRO A 35 -49.66 1.21 -10.09
C PRO A 35 -49.02 0.11 -10.98
N ASP A 36 -49.88 -0.77 -11.51
CA ASP A 36 -49.65 -1.95 -12.37
C ASP A 36 -48.71 -3.04 -11.82
N TYR A 37 -49.31 -4.21 -11.58
CA TYR A 37 -48.78 -5.26 -10.70
C TYR A 37 -47.84 -6.27 -11.39
N ASP A 38 -47.93 -6.42 -12.72
CA ASP A 38 -47.27 -7.50 -13.47
C ASP A 38 -45.79 -7.24 -13.83
N SER A 39 -45.34 -5.98 -13.90
CA SER A 39 -43.95 -5.63 -14.25
C SER A 39 -43.01 -5.51 -13.04
N ASN A 40 -43.53 -5.66 -11.82
CA ASN A 40 -42.81 -5.43 -10.55
C ASN A 40 -42.45 -6.74 -9.80
N VAL A 41 -42.41 -7.89 -10.50
CA VAL A 41 -42.23 -9.22 -9.88
C VAL A 41 -40.76 -9.69 -9.97
N PRO A 42 -40.18 -10.29 -8.90
CA PRO A 42 -38.77 -10.71 -8.93
C PRO A 42 -38.60 -12.03 -9.67
N ILE A 43 -37.57 -12.08 -10.52
CA ILE A 43 -37.34 -13.19 -11.46
C ILE A 43 -36.25 -14.15 -10.93
N THR A 44 -35.32 -13.66 -10.10
CA THR A 44 -34.26 -14.48 -9.49
C THR A 44 -34.44 -14.62 -7.97
N THR A 45 -33.90 -15.68 -7.37
CA THR A 45 -33.92 -15.91 -5.92
C THR A 45 -33.20 -14.81 -5.13
N LEU A 46 -32.14 -14.23 -5.70
CA LEU A 46 -31.43 -13.10 -5.10
C LEU A 46 -32.26 -11.81 -5.19
N GLU A 47 -32.96 -11.55 -6.30
CA GLU A 47 -33.93 -10.45 -6.38
C GLU A 47 -35.06 -10.61 -5.34
N GLN A 48 -35.55 -11.84 -5.10
CA GLN A 48 -36.57 -12.11 -4.06
C GLN A 48 -36.05 -11.84 -2.65
N GLN A 49 -34.85 -12.32 -2.30
CA GLN A 49 -34.24 -12.04 -0.99
C GLN A 49 -33.98 -10.54 -0.80
N LEU A 50 -33.45 -9.85 -1.82
CA LEU A 50 -33.21 -8.42 -1.74
C LEU A 50 -34.53 -7.62 -1.68
N GLN A 51 -35.60 -8.05 -2.35
CA GLN A 51 -36.92 -7.43 -2.18
C GLN A 51 -37.45 -7.59 -0.74
N GLN A 52 -37.30 -8.76 -0.12
CA GLN A 52 -37.64 -8.96 1.29
C GLN A 52 -36.77 -8.12 2.25
N ILE A 53 -35.48 -7.99 1.96
CA ILE A 53 -34.58 -7.16 2.78
C ILE A 53 -34.93 -5.68 2.65
N PHE A 54 -35.24 -5.20 1.45
CA PHE A 54 -35.70 -3.83 1.25
C PHE A 54 -37.08 -3.61 1.89
N SER A 55 -37.95 -4.63 1.88
CA SER A 55 -39.23 -4.58 2.57
C SER A 55 -39.05 -4.36 4.08
N GLN A 56 -38.13 -5.10 4.70
CA GLN A 56 -37.75 -4.94 6.11
C GLN A 56 -37.02 -3.63 6.41
N ALA A 57 -36.18 -3.14 5.49
CA ALA A 57 -35.37 -1.94 5.69
C ALA A 57 -36.17 -0.64 5.56
N PHE A 58 -37.03 -0.55 4.54
CA PHE A 58 -37.85 0.61 4.21
C PHE A 58 -39.29 0.51 4.78
N HIS A 59 -39.62 -0.57 5.51
CA HIS A 59 -40.95 -0.85 6.09
C HIS A 59 -42.09 -0.82 5.05
N MET A 60 -41.82 -1.34 3.84
CA MET A 60 -42.75 -1.36 2.71
C MET A 60 -43.05 -2.81 2.33
N GLU A 61 -44.32 -3.20 2.21
CA GLU A 61 -44.69 -4.62 2.09
C GLU A 61 -44.23 -5.25 0.76
N PHE A 62 -44.35 -4.52 -0.35
CA PHE A 62 -43.88 -4.92 -1.68
C PHE A 62 -43.08 -3.78 -2.35
N PRO A 63 -41.78 -3.61 -2.07
CA PRO A 63 -41.00 -2.58 -2.70
C PRO A 63 -40.79 -2.89 -4.19
N PRO A 64 -41.15 -1.97 -5.11
CA PRO A 64 -41.02 -2.19 -6.54
C PRO A 64 -39.54 -2.29 -6.96
N ILE A 65 -39.22 -3.33 -7.71
CA ILE A 65 -37.87 -3.90 -7.82
C ILE A 65 -36.96 -3.06 -8.72
N ASP A 66 -37.58 -2.43 -9.72
CA ASP A 66 -36.94 -1.57 -10.70
C ASP A 66 -37.03 -0.07 -10.35
N VAL A 67 -37.63 0.27 -9.19
CA VAL A 67 -37.69 1.65 -8.68
C VAL A 67 -36.49 1.96 -7.77
N PRO A 68 -35.79 3.09 -7.97
CA PRO A 68 -34.66 3.49 -7.11
C PRO A 68 -35.07 3.75 -5.65
N PHE A 69 -34.31 3.25 -4.67
CA PHE A 69 -34.64 3.38 -3.25
C PHE A 69 -34.83 4.83 -2.75
N GLY A 70 -34.17 5.80 -3.39
CA GLY A 70 -34.36 7.24 -3.08
C GLY A 70 -35.72 7.81 -3.48
N GLN A 71 -36.45 7.14 -4.38
CA GLN A 71 -37.83 7.46 -4.74
C GLN A 71 -38.85 6.69 -3.89
N LEU A 72 -38.44 5.63 -3.18
CA LEU A 72 -39.26 4.90 -2.20
C LEU A 72 -39.48 5.68 -0.89
N GLY A 73 -39.11 6.96 -0.83
CA GLY A 73 -39.26 7.82 0.36
C GLY A 73 -38.24 7.57 1.48
N GLY A 74 -37.30 6.64 1.27
CA GLY A 74 -36.33 6.20 2.28
C GLY A 74 -35.20 7.19 2.55
N THR A 75 -34.68 7.15 3.78
CA THR A 75 -33.55 7.97 4.22
C THR A 75 -32.20 7.26 4.03
N SER A 76 -31.10 8.00 4.16
CA SER A 76 -29.75 7.41 4.20
C SER A 76 -29.57 6.38 5.33
N LEU A 77 -30.40 6.42 6.38
CA LEU A 77 -30.38 5.45 7.47
C LEU A 77 -31.02 4.12 7.06
N ASP A 78 -32.04 4.16 6.20
CA ASP A 78 -32.74 2.98 5.70
C ASP A 78 -31.87 2.27 4.65
N ALA A 79 -31.09 3.01 3.87
CA ALA A 79 -29.99 2.49 3.05
C ALA A 79 -28.90 1.79 3.88
N VAL A 80 -28.53 2.32 5.06
CA VAL A 80 -27.63 1.65 6.01
C VAL A 80 -28.26 0.35 6.53
N ARG A 81 -29.54 0.38 6.93
CA ARG A 81 -30.28 -0.81 7.36
C ARG A 81 -30.32 -1.89 6.29
N ALA A 82 -30.66 -1.53 5.05
CA ALA A 82 -30.67 -2.45 3.92
C ALA A 82 -29.30 -3.12 3.79
N ILE A 83 -28.20 -2.35 3.71
CA ILE A 83 -26.83 -2.91 3.68
C ILE A 83 -26.54 -3.85 4.86
N THR A 84 -26.91 -3.48 6.08
CA THR A 84 -26.67 -4.33 7.26
C THR A 84 -27.45 -5.64 7.16
N LEU A 85 -28.71 -5.60 6.73
CA LEU A 85 -29.56 -6.78 6.55
C LEU A 85 -29.07 -7.65 5.39
N ILE A 86 -28.62 -7.07 4.26
CA ILE A 86 -28.05 -7.87 3.16
C ILE A 86 -26.75 -8.56 3.61
N ARG A 87 -25.87 -7.86 4.33
CA ARG A 87 -24.66 -8.49 4.92
C ARG A 87 -24.99 -9.66 5.85
N GLN A 88 -26.09 -9.56 6.61
CA GLN A 88 -26.53 -10.59 7.54
C GLN A 88 -27.23 -11.78 6.87
N GLN A 89 -28.12 -11.52 5.90
CA GLN A 89 -29.01 -12.52 5.31
C GLN A 89 -28.47 -13.13 4.00
N VAL A 90 -27.62 -12.39 3.29
CA VAL A 90 -26.96 -12.82 2.03
C VAL A 90 -25.46 -13.08 2.27
N HIS A 91 -24.96 -13.01 3.52
CA HIS A 91 -23.60 -13.40 3.92
C HIS A 91 -22.45 -12.82 3.06
N THR A 92 -22.63 -11.61 2.53
CA THR A 92 -21.65 -10.92 1.67
C THR A 92 -21.21 -9.57 2.25
N SER A 93 -19.94 -9.21 2.09
CA SER A 93 -19.31 -8.02 2.70
C SER A 93 -19.53 -6.73 1.88
N ILE A 94 -20.78 -6.44 1.52
CA ILE A 94 -21.14 -5.40 0.56
C ILE A 94 -20.93 -3.98 1.14
N SER A 95 -20.24 -3.09 0.43
CA SER A 95 -20.09 -1.69 0.86
C SER A 95 -21.36 -0.87 0.61
N ILE A 96 -21.64 0.13 1.47
CA ILE A 96 -22.83 0.98 1.28
C ILE A 96 -22.80 1.77 -0.02
N SER A 97 -21.61 2.09 -0.54
CA SER A 97 -21.45 2.73 -1.85
C SER A 97 -22.08 1.90 -2.98
N LEU A 98 -22.09 0.56 -2.88
CA LEU A 98 -22.61 -0.31 -3.93
C LEU A 98 -24.14 -0.24 -4.07
N LEU A 99 -24.86 -0.03 -2.96
CA LEU A 99 -26.31 0.21 -2.94
C LEU A 99 -26.67 1.61 -3.46
N PHE A 100 -25.79 2.60 -3.28
CA PHE A 100 -25.97 3.93 -3.88
C PHE A 100 -25.70 3.96 -5.39
N THR A 101 -24.77 3.14 -5.91
CA THR A 101 -24.51 3.04 -7.36
C THR A 101 -25.42 2.08 -8.11
N ASN A 102 -26.07 1.14 -7.42
CA ASN A 102 -27.06 0.21 -7.98
C ASN A 102 -28.38 0.39 -7.21
N PRO A 103 -29.13 1.48 -7.45
CA PRO A 103 -30.17 1.93 -6.53
C PRO A 103 -31.51 1.18 -6.62
N SER A 104 -31.71 0.30 -7.60
CA SER A 104 -32.87 -0.61 -7.64
C SER A 104 -32.49 -2.02 -7.15
N ILE A 105 -33.46 -2.78 -6.65
CA ILE A 105 -33.25 -4.14 -6.15
C ILE A 105 -32.69 -5.05 -7.25
N ARG A 106 -33.19 -4.92 -8.49
CA ARG A 106 -32.70 -5.68 -9.65
C ARG A 106 -31.22 -5.40 -9.96
N GLN A 107 -30.84 -4.12 -9.98
CA GLN A 107 -29.46 -3.72 -10.23
C GLN A 107 -28.52 -4.17 -9.10
N LEU A 108 -29.00 -4.12 -7.86
CA LEU A 108 -28.23 -4.54 -6.70
C LEU A 108 -28.04 -6.06 -6.64
N ALA A 109 -29.03 -6.86 -7.08
CA ALA A 109 -28.90 -8.32 -7.21
C ALA A 109 -27.74 -8.69 -8.14
N ILE A 110 -27.73 -8.14 -9.35
CA ILE A 110 -26.71 -8.37 -10.38
C ILE A 110 -25.30 -7.97 -9.87
N ALA A 111 -25.20 -6.99 -8.97
CA ALA A 111 -23.94 -6.54 -8.38
C ALA A 111 -23.46 -7.39 -7.17
N ILE A 112 -24.32 -8.22 -6.57
CA ILE A 112 -24.01 -9.04 -5.37
C ILE A 112 -23.86 -10.53 -5.69
N GLU A 113 -24.57 -11.05 -6.70
CA GLU A 113 -24.43 -12.43 -7.17
C GLU A 113 -22.95 -12.82 -7.41
N PRO A 114 -22.15 -11.97 -8.12
CA PRO A 114 -20.70 -11.91 -8.09
C PRO A 114 -19.92 -12.18 -6.80
N LEU A 115 -20.49 -11.97 -5.60
CA LEU A 115 -19.79 -11.86 -4.31
C LEU A 115 -20.12 -12.99 -3.33
N LEU A 116 -21.02 -13.90 -3.70
CA LEU A 116 -21.52 -14.97 -2.82
C LEU A 116 -20.67 -16.25 -2.83
N ILE A 117 -19.93 -16.45 -3.91
CA ILE A 117 -19.58 -17.78 -4.41
C ILE A 117 -18.18 -18.33 -3.99
N SER A 118 -17.03 -17.68 -4.29
CA SER A 118 -15.71 -18.00 -3.67
C SER A 118 -15.59 -17.69 -2.16
N ASN A 119 -16.70 -17.36 -1.46
CA ASN A 119 -16.76 -17.40 0.01
C ASN A 119 -17.01 -18.84 0.54
N GLN A 120 -17.04 -19.85 -0.34
CA GLN A 120 -17.41 -21.24 0.01
C GLN A 120 -16.32 -22.30 -0.29
N THR A 121 -15.06 -21.94 -0.53
CA THR A 121 -13.94 -22.89 -0.69
C THR A 121 -12.92 -22.80 0.47
N PRO A 122 -12.41 -23.92 1.04
CA PRO A 122 -11.62 -23.91 2.28
C PRO A 122 -10.11 -23.77 2.04
N GLU A 123 -9.37 -23.32 3.05
CA GLU A 123 -7.91 -23.41 3.07
C GLU A 123 -7.45 -24.86 3.26
N THR A 124 -7.14 -25.53 2.15
CA THR A 124 -6.29 -26.72 2.14
C THR A 124 -4.84 -26.27 2.03
N VAL A 125 -3.94 -26.80 2.86
CA VAL A 125 -2.51 -26.74 2.50
C VAL A 125 -2.35 -27.56 1.22
N LEU A 126 -2.05 -26.87 0.12
CA LEU A 126 -1.48 -27.54 -1.04
C LEU A 126 -0.12 -28.11 -0.61
N THR A 127 -0.12 -29.38 -0.20
CA THR A 127 0.80 -30.28 -0.89
C THR A 127 0.47 -30.12 -2.36
N VAL A 128 1.28 -29.30 -3.03
CA VAL A 128 1.63 -29.62 -4.41
C VAL A 128 2.21 -31.03 -4.30
N ASP A 129 1.33 -32.00 -4.56
CA ASP A 129 1.71 -33.32 -5.04
C ASP A 129 2.80 -33.04 -6.06
N GLN A 130 4.07 -33.38 -5.77
CA GLN A 130 5.15 -32.95 -6.64
C GLN A 130 4.79 -33.47 -8.03
N PRO A 131 4.60 -32.60 -9.04
CA PRO A 131 4.96 -33.04 -10.37
C PRO A 131 6.41 -33.48 -10.19
N GLN A 132 6.74 -34.73 -10.53
CA GLN A 132 8.13 -35.19 -10.59
C GLN A 132 8.89 -34.49 -11.74
N GLU A 133 8.53 -33.24 -12.04
CA GLU A 133 8.83 -32.47 -13.24
C GLU A 133 9.18 -30.99 -12.94
N THR A 134 8.90 -30.40 -11.77
CA THR A 134 9.22 -28.96 -11.55
C THR A 134 10.73 -28.68 -11.47
N TYR A 135 11.53 -29.64 -11.00
CA TYR A 135 13.01 -29.57 -11.11
C TYR A 135 13.51 -29.69 -12.56
N VAL A 136 12.69 -30.24 -13.47
CA VAL A 136 13.06 -30.44 -14.88
C VAL A 136 13.01 -29.13 -15.66
N TYR A 137 12.24 -28.12 -15.22
CA TYR A 137 12.19 -26.80 -15.86
C TYR A 137 13.21 -25.80 -15.28
N LEU A 138 13.60 -25.92 -14.00
CA LEU A 138 14.51 -24.96 -13.37
C LEU A 138 15.97 -25.03 -13.87
N ALA A 139 16.42 -26.19 -14.38
CA ALA A 139 17.75 -26.31 -14.98
C ALA A 139 17.80 -25.76 -16.44
N PRO A 140 16.87 -26.11 -17.34
CA PRO A 140 16.75 -25.49 -18.66
C PRO A 140 16.49 -23.98 -18.60
N SER A 141 15.67 -23.47 -17.68
CA SER A 141 15.46 -22.03 -17.50
C SER A 141 16.78 -21.31 -17.24
N LEU A 142 17.55 -21.76 -16.24
CA LEU A 142 18.84 -21.15 -15.90
C LEU A 142 19.84 -21.21 -17.05
N VAL A 143 19.83 -22.28 -17.87
CA VAL A 143 20.68 -22.38 -19.07
C VAL A 143 20.23 -21.41 -20.17
N ILE A 144 18.93 -21.34 -20.47
CA ILE A 144 18.39 -20.41 -21.48
C ILE A 144 18.57 -18.95 -21.06
N GLU A 145 18.34 -18.64 -19.78
CA GLU A 145 18.62 -17.33 -19.17
C GLU A 145 20.12 -17.00 -19.28
N SER A 146 21.01 -17.93 -18.96
CA SER A 146 22.46 -17.72 -19.07
C SER A 146 22.90 -17.44 -20.51
N VAL A 147 22.41 -18.23 -21.47
CA VAL A 147 22.70 -18.04 -22.90
C VAL A 147 22.13 -16.71 -23.40
N GLY A 148 20.89 -16.37 -23.02
CA GLY A 148 20.26 -15.11 -23.37
C GLY A 148 21.01 -13.91 -22.81
N VAL A 149 21.38 -13.93 -21.52
CA VAL A 149 22.21 -12.91 -20.88
C VAL A 149 23.56 -12.78 -21.60
N ILE A 150 24.24 -13.89 -21.92
CA ILE A 150 25.48 -13.87 -22.70
C ILE A 150 25.28 -13.24 -24.07
N LEU A 151 24.21 -13.57 -24.80
CA LEU A 151 23.93 -13.01 -26.13
C LEU A 151 23.65 -11.50 -26.09
N VAL A 152 22.85 -11.03 -25.12
CA VAL A 152 22.57 -9.60 -24.93
C VAL A 152 23.82 -8.85 -24.44
N LEU A 153 24.67 -9.46 -23.61
CA LEU A 153 25.96 -8.91 -23.22
C LEU A 153 26.96 -8.84 -24.39
N CYS A 154 26.98 -9.86 -25.26
CA CYS A 154 27.78 -9.86 -26.48
C CYS A 154 27.41 -8.70 -27.43
N GLN A 155 26.15 -8.24 -27.43
CA GLN A 155 25.72 -7.04 -28.15
C GLN A 155 26.52 -5.79 -27.73
N TRP A 156 26.91 -5.68 -26.45
CA TRP A 156 27.71 -4.58 -25.91
C TRP A 156 29.24 -4.83 -25.98
N LEU A 157 29.69 -6.08 -25.90
CA LEU A 157 31.12 -6.44 -26.03
C LEU A 157 31.65 -6.32 -27.46
N TRP A 158 30.90 -6.80 -28.45
CA TRP A 158 31.29 -6.74 -29.87
C TRP A 158 31.66 -5.31 -30.32
N PRO A 159 30.89 -4.26 -29.99
CA PRO A 159 31.28 -2.87 -30.16
C PRO A 159 32.64 -2.50 -29.58
N LEU A 160 32.87 -2.82 -28.31
CA LEU A 160 34.10 -2.49 -27.61
C LEU A 160 35.30 -3.23 -28.23
N MET A 161 35.10 -4.48 -28.69
CA MET A 161 36.11 -5.26 -29.41
C MET A 161 36.37 -4.77 -30.84
N ILE A 162 35.34 -4.30 -31.56
CA ILE A 162 35.52 -3.60 -32.85
C ILE A 162 36.33 -2.33 -32.64
N ILE A 163 35.96 -1.49 -31.67
CA ILE A 163 36.66 -0.24 -31.34
C ILE A 163 38.13 -0.53 -31.00
N TYR A 164 38.39 -1.60 -30.26
CA TYR A 164 39.75 -2.03 -29.90
C TYR A 164 40.58 -2.56 -31.09
N ARG A 165 39.96 -3.13 -32.14
CA ARG A 165 40.68 -3.90 -33.18
C ARG A 165 40.52 -3.44 -34.63
N TRP A 166 39.50 -2.64 -34.97
CA TRP A 166 39.09 -2.31 -36.35
C TRP A 166 38.78 -0.82 -36.61
N TYR A 167 39.35 0.09 -35.80
CA TYR A 167 39.29 1.56 -35.95
C TYR A 167 37.91 2.24 -35.79
N PRO A 168 37.87 3.53 -35.40
CA PRO A 168 36.63 4.29 -35.17
C PRO A 168 35.69 4.44 -36.38
N LEU A 169 36.14 4.15 -37.61
CA LEU A 169 35.34 4.26 -38.84
C LEU A 169 34.06 3.39 -38.83
N LEU A 170 34.02 2.33 -38.03
CA LEU A 170 32.83 1.48 -37.87
C LEU A 170 31.84 1.99 -36.80
N PHE A 171 32.20 3.01 -36.01
CA PHE A 171 31.34 3.54 -34.96
C PHE A 171 30.01 4.15 -35.49
N PRO A 172 29.96 4.89 -36.61
CA PRO A 172 28.69 5.39 -37.15
C PRO A 172 27.72 4.27 -37.59
N ILE A 173 28.25 3.08 -37.88
CA ILE A 173 27.45 1.88 -38.22
C ILE A 173 26.91 1.21 -36.95
N LEU A 174 27.51 1.48 -35.78
CA LEU A 174 27.20 0.80 -34.53
C LEU A 174 25.75 1.01 -34.03
N PRO A 175 25.20 2.24 -33.98
CA PRO A 175 23.80 2.43 -33.59
C PRO A 175 22.86 1.73 -34.57
N VAL A 176 23.16 1.84 -35.87
CA VAL A 176 22.38 1.24 -36.95
C VAL A 176 22.38 -0.28 -36.82
N SER A 177 23.51 -0.91 -36.50
CA SER A 177 23.59 -2.36 -36.31
C SER A 177 22.83 -2.84 -35.07
N HIS A 178 22.81 -2.08 -33.96
CA HIS A 178 21.99 -2.43 -32.79
C HIS A 178 20.49 -2.36 -33.08
N LEU A 179 20.06 -1.29 -33.76
CA LEU A 179 18.67 -1.11 -34.18
C LEU A 179 18.24 -2.23 -35.15
N LEU A 180 19.05 -2.52 -36.17
CA LEU A 180 18.77 -3.60 -37.12
C LEU A 180 18.83 -5.00 -36.50
N PHE A 181 19.68 -5.22 -35.49
CA PHE A 181 19.78 -6.51 -34.79
C PHE A 181 18.44 -6.87 -34.14
N TYR A 182 17.79 -5.92 -33.46
CA TYR A 182 16.45 -6.15 -32.91
C TYR A 182 15.40 -6.42 -34.00
N VAL A 183 15.44 -5.69 -35.13
CA VAL A 183 14.54 -5.96 -36.27
C VAL A 183 14.72 -7.38 -36.82
N MET A 184 15.96 -7.87 -36.91
CA MET A 184 16.25 -9.25 -37.31
C MET A 184 15.73 -10.25 -36.27
N CYS A 185 16.01 -10.02 -34.98
CA CYS A 185 15.58 -10.90 -33.90
C CYS A 185 14.06 -10.96 -33.77
N SER A 186 13.34 -9.84 -33.85
CA SER A 186 11.86 -9.84 -33.76
C SER A 186 11.22 -10.60 -34.92
N ARG A 187 11.73 -10.45 -36.15
CA ARG A 187 11.26 -11.24 -37.30
C ARG A 187 11.40 -12.76 -37.13
N LEU A 188 12.39 -13.22 -36.37
CA LEU A 188 12.67 -14.63 -36.13
C LEU A 188 12.01 -15.18 -34.85
N LEU A 189 12.01 -14.38 -33.78
CA LEU A 189 11.69 -14.82 -32.43
C LEU A 189 10.32 -14.36 -31.95
N SER A 190 9.72 -13.29 -32.49
CA SER A 190 8.46 -12.74 -31.95
C SER A 190 7.35 -13.79 -31.94
N PRO A 191 6.84 -14.18 -30.74
CA PRO A 191 5.62 -14.97 -30.67
C PRO A 191 4.43 -14.11 -31.13
N ARG A 192 3.47 -14.74 -31.80
CA ARG A 192 2.26 -14.08 -32.34
C ARG A 192 1.04 -14.66 -31.65
N ASN A 193 0.21 -13.78 -31.06
CA ASN A 193 -1.07 -14.11 -30.44
C ASN A 193 -1.01 -15.35 -29.53
N ILE A 194 -0.16 -15.29 -28.50
CA ILE A 194 -0.23 -16.25 -27.39
C ILE A 194 -1.55 -16.00 -26.67
N LYS A 195 -2.44 -17.00 -26.68
CA LYS A 195 -3.68 -16.94 -25.91
C LYS A 195 -3.39 -17.06 -24.42
N ALA A 196 -2.69 -18.12 -24.03
CA ALA A 196 -2.04 -18.33 -22.74
C ALA A 196 -0.90 -19.35 -22.98
N ASP A 197 0.23 -19.20 -22.28
CA ASP A 197 1.39 -20.10 -22.33
C ASP A 197 2.15 -20.00 -20.99
N ASP A 198 2.86 -21.05 -20.60
CA ASP A 198 3.45 -21.14 -19.27
C ASP A 198 4.58 -20.12 -19.07
N VAL A 199 4.67 -19.56 -17.87
CA VAL A 199 5.87 -18.82 -17.46
C VAL A 199 7.09 -19.76 -17.49
N PHE A 200 8.21 -19.25 -18.00
CA PHE A 200 9.42 -20.04 -18.32
C PHE A 200 9.28 -21.05 -19.47
N SER A 201 8.20 -21.00 -20.26
CA SER A 201 8.14 -21.72 -21.54
C SER A 201 9.15 -21.16 -22.56
N TRP A 202 9.37 -21.88 -23.66
CA TRP A 202 10.20 -21.37 -24.76
C TRP A 202 9.65 -20.06 -25.36
N ASN A 203 8.32 -19.88 -25.38
CA ASN A 203 7.73 -18.64 -25.87
C ASN A 203 7.87 -17.50 -24.86
N TYR A 204 7.85 -17.78 -23.54
CA TYR A 204 8.25 -16.82 -22.52
C TYR A 204 9.67 -16.33 -22.78
N TYR A 205 10.64 -17.24 -22.98
CA TYR A 205 12.03 -16.86 -23.23
C TYR A 205 12.27 -16.12 -24.54
N ARG A 206 11.51 -16.44 -25.60
CA ARG A 206 11.52 -15.68 -26.85
C ARG A 206 11.02 -14.25 -26.66
N TRP A 207 9.92 -14.05 -25.93
CA TRP A 207 9.43 -12.71 -25.59
C TRP A 207 10.44 -11.98 -24.69
N TRP A 208 10.89 -12.61 -23.60
CA TRP A 208 11.85 -12.04 -22.66
C TRP A 208 13.14 -11.58 -23.35
N PHE A 209 13.71 -12.41 -24.23
CA PHE A 209 14.92 -12.05 -24.96
C PHE A 209 14.70 -10.82 -25.86
N LEU A 210 13.55 -10.73 -26.53
CA LEU A 210 13.18 -9.55 -27.31
C LEU A 210 12.94 -8.32 -26.45
N ASP A 211 12.22 -8.46 -25.33
CA ASP A 211 12.00 -7.40 -24.36
C ASP A 211 13.33 -6.85 -23.80
N ARG A 212 14.29 -7.74 -23.50
CA ARG A 212 15.64 -7.34 -23.10
C ARG A 212 16.40 -6.63 -24.22
N LEU A 213 16.37 -7.13 -25.46
CA LEU A 213 16.99 -6.43 -26.59
C LEU A 213 16.35 -5.06 -26.85
N TRP A 214 15.02 -4.94 -26.69
CA TRP A 214 14.30 -3.68 -26.82
C TRP A 214 14.73 -2.67 -25.73
N LYS A 215 14.68 -3.09 -24.47
CA LYS A 215 15.05 -2.25 -23.31
C LYS A 215 16.53 -1.82 -23.34
N ASN A 216 17.41 -2.61 -23.97
CA ASN A 216 18.80 -2.22 -24.25
C ASN A 216 18.94 -1.24 -25.43
N ASN A 217 18.12 -1.40 -26.47
CA ASN A 217 18.08 -0.45 -27.59
C ASN A 217 17.52 0.93 -27.18
N THR A 218 16.80 1.04 -26.05
CA THR A 218 16.23 2.30 -25.54
C THR A 218 17.18 3.49 -25.58
N PHE A 219 18.48 3.32 -25.28
CA PHE A 219 19.48 4.39 -25.39
C PHE A 219 19.51 5.03 -26.79
N TRP A 220 19.53 4.21 -27.84
CA TRP A 220 19.51 4.69 -29.23
C TRP A 220 18.12 5.21 -29.64
N LEU A 221 17.05 4.58 -29.13
CA LEU A 221 15.67 4.96 -29.44
C LEU A 221 15.28 6.32 -28.85
N GLN A 222 15.83 6.70 -27.69
CA GLN A 222 15.62 8.00 -27.05
C GLN A 222 15.97 9.18 -27.98
N HIS A 223 16.95 9.03 -28.87
CA HIS A 223 17.26 10.06 -29.86
C HIS A 223 16.19 10.15 -30.97
N MET A 224 15.50 9.06 -31.30
CA MET A 224 14.52 9.01 -32.38
C MET A 224 13.10 9.44 -31.96
N LEU A 225 12.84 9.58 -30.65
CA LEU A 225 11.52 9.92 -30.11
C LEU A 225 10.92 11.20 -30.71
N GLY A 226 9.60 11.17 -30.92
CA GLY A 226 8.84 12.25 -31.57
C GLY A 226 9.13 12.46 -33.07
N THR A 227 10.02 11.66 -33.69
CA THR A 227 10.34 11.75 -35.12
C THR A 227 9.65 10.69 -35.97
N GLN A 228 9.46 10.96 -37.26
CA GLN A 228 8.96 9.94 -38.20
C GLN A 228 9.91 8.75 -38.36
N LEU A 229 11.21 8.91 -38.09
CA LEU A 229 12.18 7.81 -38.14
C LEU A 229 11.85 6.72 -37.14
N TYR A 230 11.33 7.08 -35.95
CA TYR A 230 10.91 6.11 -34.95
C TYR A 230 9.69 5.31 -35.41
N ASN A 231 8.71 5.95 -36.07
CA ASN A 231 7.58 5.22 -36.67
C ASN A 231 8.04 4.25 -37.77
N TYR A 232 9.00 4.65 -38.62
CA TYR A 232 9.60 3.74 -39.61
C TYR A 232 10.32 2.56 -38.94
N TYR A 233 11.06 2.82 -37.86
CA TYR A 233 11.73 1.76 -37.10
C TYR A 233 10.74 0.78 -36.45
N LEU A 234 9.69 1.28 -35.80
CA LEU A 234 8.62 0.44 -35.22
C LEU A 234 7.91 -0.41 -36.30
N ARG A 235 7.66 0.14 -37.48
CA ARG A 235 7.13 -0.63 -38.64
C ARG A 235 8.07 -1.74 -39.09
N LEU A 236 9.39 -1.50 -39.12
CA LEU A 236 10.36 -2.55 -39.44
C LEU A 236 10.27 -3.70 -38.42
N CYS A 237 10.10 -3.36 -37.14
CA CYS A 237 9.85 -4.28 -36.03
C CYS A 237 8.50 -5.01 -36.10
N GLY A 238 7.60 -4.64 -37.01
CA GLY A 238 6.30 -5.30 -37.23
C GLY A 238 5.07 -4.49 -36.80
N ALA A 239 5.24 -3.28 -36.27
CA ALA A 239 4.13 -2.45 -35.81
C ALA A 239 3.29 -1.85 -36.96
N HIS A 240 1.97 -1.81 -36.81
CA HIS A 240 1.05 -1.20 -37.77
C HIS A 240 0.78 0.27 -37.42
N ILE A 241 1.78 1.13 -37.65
CA ILE A 241 1.76 2.54 -37.20
C ILE A 241 1.63 3.51 -38.39
N SER A 242 0.88 4.60 -38.24
CA SER A 242 0.79 5.68 -39.23
C SER A 242 2.06 6.55 -39.33
N SER A 243 2.27 7.16 -40.49
CA SER A 243 3.37 8.13 -40.70
C SER A 243 3.09 9.51 -40.09
N SER A 244 1.84 9.80 -39.70
CA SER A 244 1.45 11.01 -38.96
C SER A 244 1.23 10.77 -37.46
N ALA A 245 1.45 9.56 -36.96
CA ALA A 245 1.52 9.33 -35.52
C ALA A 245 2.78 10.01 -34.93
N HIS A 246 2.71 10.45 -33.68
CA HIS A 246 3.83 11.03 -32.95
C HIS A 246 4.00 10.27 -31.64
N ILE A 247 5.08 9.49 -31.53
CA ILE A 247 5.31 8.60 -30.39
C ILE A 247 6.57 9.06 -29.65
N ASN A 248 6.37 9.45 -28.38
CA ASN A 248 7.41 10.04 -27.52
C ASN A 248 7.79 9.14 -26.33
N THR A 249 7.42 7.85 -26.37
CA THR A 249 7.76 6.83 -25.36
C THR A 249 8.56 5.67 -25.97
N THR A 250 9.44 5.07 -25.17
CA THR A 250 10.14 3.80 -25.45
C THR A 250 9.60 2.62 -24.64
N ILE A 251 8.69 2.87 -23.68
CA ILE A 251 8.21 1.87 -22.73
C ILE A 251 7.12 1.01 -23.37
N VAL A 252 7.55 0.04 -24.18
CA VAL A 252 6.73 -0.83 -25.02
C VAL A 252 7.26 -2.26 -24.90
N ASP A 253 6.43 -3.19 -24.44
CA ASP A 253 6.88 -4.58 -24.17
C ASP A 253 6.82 -5.50 -25.40
N ALA A 254 5.97 -5.19 -26.39
CA ALA A 254 5.90 -5.93 -27.65
C ALA A 254 5.56 -5.00 -28.84
N PRO A 255 6.55 -4.29 -29.42
CA PRO A 255 6.33 -3.35 -30.54
C PRO A 255 5.58 -3.93 -31.74
N TRP A 256 5.74 -5.23 -32.02
CA TRP A 256 5.08 -5.93 -33.13
C TRP A 256 3.57 -6.17 -32.92
N LEU A 257 3.04 -5.84 -31.74
CA LEU A 257 1.61 -5.94 -31.40
C LEU A 257 0.91 -4.56 -31.35
N LEU A 258 1.60 -3.47 -31.71
CA LEU A 258 1.02 -2.13 -31.76
C LEU A 258 0.34 -1.84 -33.10
N GLU A 259 -0.90 -1.37 -33.04
CA GLU A 259 -1.64 -0.79 -34.17
C GLU A 259 -1.99 0.67 -33.80
N ILE A 260 -1.44 1.67 -34.53
CA ILE A 260 -1.62 3.10 -34.21
C ILE A 260 -1.97 3.87 -35.48
N SER A 261 -3.15 4.49 -35.49
CA SER A 261 -3.71 5.15 -36.66
C SER A 261 -3.20 6.59 -36.86
N ASN A 262 -3.87 7.36 -37.72
CA ASN A 262 -3.39 8.66 -38.20
C ASN A 262 -3.47 9.76 -37.13
N GLU A 263 -2.51 10.70 -37.16
CA GLU A 263 -2.54 11.94 -36.35
C GLU A 263 -2.66 11.72 -34.83
N THR A 264 -2.22 10.56 -34.35
CA THR A 264 -2.27 10.19 -32.93
C THR A 264 -0.97 10.54 -32.21
N TRP A 265 -1.07 11.24 -31.08
CA TRP A 265 0.02 11.62 -30.19
C TRP A 265 0.12 10.67 -28.99
N ILE A 266 1.33 10.23 -28.65
CA ILE A 266 1.63 9.48 -27.43
C ILE A 266 2.80 10.15 -26.72
N SER A 267 2.56 10.65 -25.50
CA SER A 267 3.53 11.42 -24.72
C SER A 267 4.57 10.54 -24.00
N ASP A 268 5.55 11.20 -23.39
CA ASP A 268 6.69 10.58 -22.70
C ASP A 268 6.27 9.71 -21.51
N GLN A 269 7.07 8.70 -21.22
CA GLN A 269 6.88 7.70 -20.16
C GLN A 269 5.52 6.97 -20.17
N THR A 270 4.77 7.03 -21.28
CA THR A 270 3.55 6.23 -21.47
C THR A 270 3.94 4.75 -21.58
N LEU A 271 3.37 3.90 -20.73
CA LEU A 271 3.56 2.46 -20.76
C LEU A 271 2.54 1.83 -21.72
N LEU A 272 3.03 1.18 -22.79
CA LEU A 272 2.24 0.40 -23.73
C LEU A 272 2.42 -1.09 -23.41
N ASN A 273 1.74 -1.57 -22.37
CA ASN A 273 1.89 -2.93 -21.88
C ASN A 273 1.05 -3.92 -22.71
N CYS A 274 1.73 -4.70 -23.53
CA CYS A 274 1.14 -5.75 -24.37
C CYS A 274 1.14 -7.14 -23.69
N PHE A 275 1.51 -7.22 -22.41
CA PHE A 275 1.83 -8.44 -21.69
C PHE A 275 1.06 -8.52 -20.36
N HIS A 276 0.46 -9.67 -20.07
CA HIS A 276 -0.30 -9.91 -18.83
C HIS A 276 0.17 -11.20 -18.13
N PHE A 277 0.21 -11.20 -16.80
CA PHE A 277 0.40 -12.42 -15.99
C PHE A 277 -0.94 -12.86 -15.42
N ASN A 278 -1.30 -14.12 -15.69
CA ASN A 278 -2.50 -14.75 -15.18
C ASN A 278 -2.26 -15.35 -13.78
N ASP A 279 -3.35 -15.67 -13.08
CA ASP A 279 -3.32 -16.23 -11.74
C ASP A 279 -2.86 -17.71 -11.70
N ASP A 280 -2.83 -18.38 -12.85
CA ASP A 280 -2.47 -19.81 -13.06
C ASP A 280 -1.00 -20.03 -13.45
N ASN A 281 -0.13 -19.03 -13.25
CA ASN A 281 1.27 -19.03 -13.69
C ASN A 281 1.48 -19.09 -15.23
N THR A 282 0.47 -18.71 -16.02
CA THR A 282 0.62 -18.43 -17.46
C THR A 282 0.83 -16.94 -17.73
N PHE A 283 1.23 -16.63 -18.96
CA PHE A 283 1.28 -15.27 -19.48
C PHE A 283 0.60 -15.16 -20.85
N GLU A 284 0.11 -13.96 -21.16
CA GLU A 284 -0.66 -13.68 -22.36
C GLU A 284 -0.11 -12.46 -23.10
N LEU A 285 -0.25 -12.44 -24.43
CA LEU A 285 0.21 -11.35 -25.30
C LEU A 285 -0.93 -10.77 -26.13
N TYR A 286 -1.20 -9.47 -25.91
CA TYR A 286 -2.32 -8.76 -26.50
C TYR A 286 -1.90 -7.58 -27.37
N PRO A 287 -2.62 -7.31 -28.47
CA PRO A 287 -2.42 -6.10 -29.25
C PRO A 287 -2.97 -4.87 -28.55
N ILE A 288 -2.29 -3.73 -28.74
CA ILE A 288 -2.81 -2.40 -28.39
C ILE A 288 -3.18 -1.70 -29.69
N ARG A 289 -4.46 -1.36 -29.83
CA ARG A 289 -5.03 -0.63 -30.98
C ARG A 289 -5.41 0.77 -30.57
N ILE A 290 -4.94 1.76 -31.34
CA ILE A 290 -5.25 3.17 -31.14
C ILE A 290 -5.73 3.77 -32.45
N GLY A 291 -6.95 4.31 -32.42
CA GLY A 291 -7.61 5.02 -33.51
C GLY A 291 -6.91 6.33 -33.87
N SER A 292 -7.50 7.05 -34.82
CA SER A 292 -6.95 8.29 -35.36
C SER A 292 -7.25 9.48 -34.44
N ASN A 293 -6.47 10.56 -34.55
CA ASN A 293 -6.65 11.80 -33.78
C ASN A 293 -6.69 11.59 -32.25
N CYS A 294 -6.02 10.56 -31.74
CA CYS A 294 -5.96 10.30 -30.30
C CYS A 294 -4.77 11.05 -29.68
N SER A 295 -4.90 11.51 -28.44
CA SER A 295 -3.80 12.14 -27.70
C SER A 295 -3.65 11.45 -26.36
N ILE A 296 -2.50 10.85 -26.09
CA ILE A 296 -2.23 10.13 -24.84
C ILE A 296 -1.18 10.89 -24.03
N GLY A 297 -1.58 11.30 -22.83
CA GLY A 297 -0.80 12.12 -21.91
C GLY A 297 0.34 11.37 -21.22
N THR A 298 1.28 12.15 -20.71
CA THR A 298 2.54 11.68 -20.11
C THR A 298 2.32 10.69 -18.98
N ARG A 299 3.15 9.66 -18.85
CA ARG A 299 3.01 8.61 -17.81
C ARG A 299 1.63 7.94 -17.79
N SER A 300 0.91 7.81 -18.90
CA SER A 300 -0.33 7.00 -18.91
C SER A 300 -0.01 5.50 -19.04
N ILE A 301 -0.89 4.61 -18.59
CA ILE A 301 -0.75 3.15 -18.76
C ILE A 301 -1.87 2.63 -19.65
N LEU A 302 -1.49 2.02 -20.77
CA LEU A 302 -2.37 1.22 -21.64
C LEU A 302 -2.07 -0.25 -21.37
N PHE A 303 -3.07 -1.03 -20.98
CA PHE A 303 -2.96 -2.46 -20.68
C PHE A 303 -4.28 -3.21 -20.97
N ASP A 304 -4.27 -4.54 -20.89
CA ASP A 304 -5.43 -5.42 -21.14
C ASP A 304 -6.09 -5.18 -22.52
N GLY A 305 -5.28 -5.32 -23.58
CA GLY A 305 -5.76 -5.42 -24.97
C GLY A 305 -6.53 -4.19 -25.48
N VAL A 306 -6.10 -2.99 -25.08
CA VAL A 306 -6.75 -1.71 -25.41
C VAL A 306 -7.14 -1.61 -26.89
N ASP A 307 -8.39 -1.24 -27.16
CA ASP A 307 -8.90 -0.87 -28.49
C ASP A 307 -9.59 0.50 -28.41
N MET A 308 -8.80 1.56 -28.61
CA MET A 308 -9.26 2.95 -28.65
C MET A 308 -9.77 3.31 -30.04
N LYS A 309 -10.98 3.86 -30.15
CA LYS A 309 -11.52 4.43 -31.41
C LYS A 309 -11.05 5.87 -31.63
N ASP A 310 -11.44 6.47 -32.75
CA ASP A 310 -10.94 7.78 -33.17
C ASP A 310 -11.35 8.94 -32.24
N ASN A 311 -10.50 9.97 -32.16
CA ASN A 311 -10.71 11.23 -31.44
C ASN A 311 -10.87 11.05 -29.92
N ILE A 312 -9.90 10.39 -29.27
CA ILE A 312 -9.86 10.22 -27.81
C ILE A 312 -8.71 11.01 -27.20
N ILE A 313 -8.97 11.82 -26.18
CA ILE A 313 -7.93 12.54 -25.43
C ILE A 313 -7.80 11.92 -24.05
N VAL A 314 -6.69 11.23 -23.83
CA VAL A 314 -6.28 10.67 -22.55
C VAL A 314 -5.32 11.64 -21.88
N GLN A 315 -5.70 12.12 -20.71
CA GLN A 315 -4.90 13.03 -19.92
C GLN A 315 -3.72 12.31 -19.23
N PRO A 316 -2.63 13.00 -18.84
CA PRO A 316 -1.47 12.37 -18.20
C PRO A 316 -1.82 11.53 -16.96
N MET A 317 -1.04 10.50 -16.67
CA MET A 317 -1.25 9.55 -15.56
C MET A 317 -2.66 8.95 -15.50
N SER A 318 -3.29 8.74 -16.67
CA SER A 318 -4.57 8.01 -16.76
C SER A 318 -4.33 6.54 -17.02
N LEU A 319 -5.30 5.74 -16.61
CA LEU A 319 -5.31 4.29 -16.77
C LEU A 319 -6.30 3.90 -17.88
N VAL A 320 -5.85 3.08 -18.84
CA VAL A 320 -6.57 2.81 -20.09
C VAL A 320 -6.64 1.30 -20.33
N THR A 321 -7.86 0.77 -20.46
CA THR A 321 -8.16 -0.67 -20.63
C THR A 321 -9.25 -0.93 -21.64
N GLY A 322 -9.18 -2.05 -22.34
CA GLY A 322 -10.28 -2.58 -23.16
C GLY A 322 -10.74 -1.64 -24.29
N LEU A 323 -12.00 -1.79 -24.69
CA LEU A 323 -12.61 -1.06 -25.80
C LEU A 323 -13.07 0.34 -25.37
N ILE A 324 -12.59 1.39 -26.03
CA ILE A 324 -12.95 2.79 -25.71
C ILE A 324 -13.57 3.47 -26.92
N ALA A 325 -14.80 3.96 -26.74
CA ALA A 325 -15.58 4.63 -27.77
C ALA A 325 -15.02 6.02 -28.15
N SER A 326 -15.32 6.44 -29.38
CA SER A 326 -14.85 7.70 -29.96
C SER A 326 -15.39 8.94 -29.24
N LYS A 327 -14.68 10.08 -29.36
CA LYS A 327 -15.03 11.37 -28.73
C LYS A 327 -15.06 11.35 -27.19
N THR A 328 -14.23 10.52 -26.58
CA THR A 328 -14.08 10.45 -25.11
C THR A 328 -12.87 11.26 -24.64
N ILE A 329 -13.04 12.06 -23.59
CA ILE A 329 -11.91 12.60 -22.80
C ILE A 329 -11.78 11.73 -21.55
N LEU A 330 -10.58 11.23 -21.26
CA LEU A 330 -10.28 10.47 -20.05
C LEU A 330 -9.38 11.30 -19.14
N ASP A 331 -9.80 11.54 -17.89
CA ASP A 331 -9.04 12.31 -16.90
C ASP A 331 -8.92 11.58 -15.55
N GLY A 332 -7.82 10.84 -15.39
CA GLY A 332 -7.53 10.08 -14.16
C GLY A 332 -8.31 8.76 -14.07
N GLU A 333 -8.75 8.39 -12.86
CA GLU A 333 -9.48 7.13 -12.60
C GLU A 333 -10.97 7.15 -12.99
N GLU A 334 -11.57 8.32 -13.25
CA GLU A 334 -13.00 8.45 -13.57
C GLU A 334 -13.22 8.76 -15.06
N HIS A 335 -13.97 7.89 -15.75
CA HIS A 335 -14.44 8.08 -17.13
C HIS A 335 -15.50 9.19 -17.23
N LYS A 336 -15.12 10.46 -17.08
CA LYS A 336 -16.02 11.59 -17.34
C LYS A 336 -16.06 11.91 -18.84
N LEU A 337 -17.10 11.39 -19.50
CA LEU A 337 -17.57 11.83 -20.81
C LEU A 337 -17.97 13.32 -20.76
N ILE A 338 -16.98 14.21 -20.90
CA ILE A 338 -17.23 15.63 -21.18
C ILE A 338 -17.51 15.73 -22.68
N SER A 339 -18.76 15.54 -23.07
CA SER A 339 -19.24 15.98 -24.37
C SER A 339 -19.24 17.51 -24.41
N SER A 340 -18.22 18.11 -25.02
CA SER A 340 -18.28 19.51 -25.43
C SER A 340 -18.50 19.57 -26.94
N ASP A 341 -19.63 20.12 -27.36
CA ASP A 341 -19.88 20.49 -28.75
C ASP A 341 -18.79 21.47 -29.22
N GLY A 342 -17.82 20.93 -29.93
CA GLY A 342 -16.72 21.66 -30.53
C GLY A 342 -16.37 20.96 -31.83
N SER A 343 -16.55 21.66 -32.95
CA SER A 343 -16.21 21.18 -34.28
C SER A 343 -14.73 20.77 -34.33
N ILE A 344 -14.46 19.46 -34.39
CA ILE A 344 -13.10 18.92 -34.51
C ILE A 344 -12.55 19.35 -35.86
N VAL A 345 -11.63 20.32 -35.86
CA VAL A 345 -10.99 20.81 -37.07
C VAL A 345 -9.96 19.79 -37.52
N HIS A 346 -10.22 19.11 -38.63
CA HIS A 346 -9.24 18.28 -39.32
C HIS A 346 -8.12 19.15 -39.90
N SER A 347 -7.08 19.40 -39.11
CA SER A 347 -5.81 19.93 -39.61
C SER A 347 -4.99 18.78 -40.19
N ASN A 348 -4.79 18.77 -41.51
CA ASN A 348 -4.00 17.77 -42.24
C ASN A 348 -2.51 17.82 -41.78
N ARG A 349 -2.17 17.08 -40.73
CA ARG A 349 -0.96 17.26 -39.89
C ARG A 349 0.20 16.39 -40.37
N SER A 350 0.65 16.62 -41.60
CA SER A 350 1.91 16.03 -42.08
C SER A 350 3.09 16.99 -41.94
N LEU A 351 4.17 16.52 -41.30
CA LEU A 351 5.45 17.22 -41.28
C LEU A 351 5.97 17.41 -42.72
N SER A 352 6.22 18.66 -43.11
CA SER A 352 6.85 18.97 -44.41
C SER A 352 8.22 18.28 -44.56
N THR A 353 8.66 18.04 -45.79
CA THR A 353 9.94 17.40 -46.09
C THR A 353 11.13 18.09 -45.42
N TRP A 354 11.12 19.43 -45.34
CA TRP A 354 12.16 20.21 -44.68
C TRP A 354 12.26 19.95 -43.18
N HIS A 355 11.14 19.76 -42.48
CA HIS A 355 11.14 19.40 -41.07
C HIS A 355 11.80 18.02 -40.83
N LYS A 356 11.58 17.06 -41.73
CA LYS A 356 12.19 15.72 -41.66
C LYS A 356 13.70 15.78 -41.88
N ILE A 357 14.13 16.57 -42.87
CA ILE A 357 15.55 16.83 -43.15
C ILE A 357 16.22 17.48 -41.93
N TYR A 358 15.57 18.46 -41.30
CA TYR A 358 16.07 19.10 -40.09
C TYR A 358 16.25 18.10 -38.94
N GLN A 359 15.24 17.26 -38.66
CA GLN A 359 15.36 16.19 -37.65
C GLN A 359 16.57 15.28 -37.92
N ILE A 360 16.75 14.83 -39.17
CA ILE A 360 17.89 14.00 -39.57
C ILE A 360 19.24 14.71 -39.35
N ILE A 361 19.37 15.97 -39.76
CA ILE A 361 20.61 16.75 -39.59
C ILE A 361 20.96 16.93 -38.11
N VAL A 362 19.98 17.23 -37.26
CA VAL A 362 20.17 17.35 -35.81
C VAL A 362 20.66 16.03 -35.21
N LEU A 363 20.06 14.90 -35.59
CA LEU A 363 20.44 13.58 -35.09
C LEU A 363 21.85 13.18 -35.51
N ILE A 364 22.20 13.38 -36.79
CA ILE A 364 23.56 13.15 -37.29
C ILE A 364 24.56 14.05 -36.54
N SER A 365 24.22 15.32 -36.28
CA SER A 365 25.09 16.24 -35.56
C SER A 365 25.33 15.81 -34.11
N LEU A 366 24.29 15.35 -33.40
CA LEU A 366 24.43 14.80 -32.05
C LEU A 366 25.28 13.52 -32.03
N ILE A 367 25.05 12.59 -32.96
CA ILE A 367 25.88 11.38 -33.11
C ILE A 367 27.35 11.76 -33.38
N CYS A 368 27.61 12.75 -34.24
CA CYS A 368 28.96 13.27 -34.50
C CYS A 368 29.62 13.87 -33.25
N ILE A 369 28.88 14.60 -32.41
CA ILE A 369 29.40 15.16 -31.13
C ILE A 369 29.79 14.05 -30.15
N HIS A 370 29.00 12.96 -30.06
CA HIS A 370 29.37 11.81 -29.23
C HIS A 370 30.55 11.02 -29.84
N TYR A 371 30.65 10.97 -31.16
CA TYR A 371 31.70 10.26 -31.89
C TYR A 371 33.08 10.96 -31.82
N THR A 372 33.14 12.30 -31.84
CA THR A 372 34.42 13.03 -31.72
C THR A 372 35.10 12.79 -30.37
N LEU A 373 34.31 12.65 -29.29
CA LEU A 373 34.83 12.17 -28.01
C LEU A 373 35.45 10.79 -28.14
N LEU A 374 34.77 9.82 -28.76
CA LEU A 374 35.27 8.44 -28.85
C LEU A 374 36.60 8.34 -29.62
N ILE A 375 36.78 9.18 -30.65
CA ILE A 375 38.08 9.36 -31.32
C ILE A 375 39.13 9.91 -30.35
N PHE A 376 38.76 10.84 -29.46
CA PHE A 376 39.67 11.37 -28.43
C PHE A 376 40.06 10.30 -27.38
N ILE A 377 39.14 9.43 -26.96
CA ILE A 377 39.47 8.26 -26.09
C ILE A 377 40.49 7.36 -26.76
N TYR A 378 40.23 6.98 -28.02
CA TYR A 378 41.12 6.14 -28.81
C TYR A 378 42.51 6.78 -28.94
N LYS A 379 42.59 8.08 -29.21
CA LYS A 379 43.85 8.82 -29.30
C LYS A 379 44.65 8.77 -27.99
N ILE A 380 44.05 9.11 -26.84
CA ILE A 380 44.74 9.05 -25.53
C ILE A 380 45.31 7.65 -25.28
N HIS A 381 44.49 6.60 -25.43
CA HIS A 381 44.94 5.23 -25.23
C HIS A 381 46.10 4.84 -26.18
N SER A 382 45.99 5.21 -27.46
CA SER A 382 46.99 4.88 -28.50
C SER A 382 48.32 5.62 -28.38
N ILE A 383 48.36 6.78 -27.72
CA ILE A 383 49.54 7.65 -27.66
C ILE A 383 50.32 7.43 -26.36
N GLU A 384 49.64 7.26 -25.22
CA GLU A 384 50.28 7.31 -23.90
C GLU A 384 50.52 5.95 -23.24
N GLN A 385 50.20 4.83 -23.92
CA GLN A 385 50.23 3.45 -23.37
C GLN A 385 49.45 3.27 -22.05
N ILE A 386 48.52 4.18 -21.74
CA ILE A 386 47.68 4.11 -20.54
C ILE A 386 46.78 2.87 -20.61
N PRO A 387 46.67 2.07 -19.52
CA PRO A 387 45.75 0.94 -19.46
C PRO A 387 44.32 1.35 -19.84
N LEU A 388 43.68 0.56 -20.72
CA LEU A 388 42.34 0.83 -21.24
C LEU A 388 41.29 1.20 -20.15
N PRO A 389 41.27 0.58 -18.95
CA PRO A 389 40.37 1.00 -17.87
C PRO A 389 40.52 2.47 -17.44
N ILE A 390 41.76 2.95 -17.33
CA ILE A 390 42.08 4.32 -16.90
C ILE A 390 41.72 5.30 -18.02
N SER A 391 42.03 4.96 -19.28
CA SER A 391 41.63 5.78 -20.44
C SER A 391 40.12 5.94 -20.54
N ILE A 392 39.34 4.86 -20.39
CA ILE A 392 37.87 4.91 -20.45
C ILE A 392 37.30 5.73 -19.29
N ALA A 393 37.76 5.51 -18.05
CA ALA A 393 37.28 6.24 -16.88
C ALA A 393 37.57 7.75 -16.97
N PHE A 394 38.80 8.12 -17.36
CA PHE A 394 39.19 9.52 -17.55
C PHE A 394 38.34 10.21 -18.63
N CYS A 395 38.12 9.54 -19.76
CA CYS A 395 37.34 10.10 -20.84
C CYS A 395 35.84 10.19 -20.53
N TRP A 396 35.28 9.30 -19.71
CA TRP A 396 33.90 9.44 -19.24
C TRP A 396 33.74 10.70 -18.38
N ILE A 397 34.70 11.02 -17.50
CA ILE A 397 34.69 12.27 -16.74
C ILE A 397 34.76 13.49 -17.67
N LEU A 398 35.71 13.49 -18.61
CA LEU A 398 35.83 14.59 -19.59
C LEU A 398 34.54 14.75 -20.43
N TRP A 399 33.91 13.65 -20.83
CA TRP A 399 32.62 13.68 -21.53
C TRP A 399 31.51 14.26 -20.68
N SER A 400 31.38 13.86 -19.42
CA SER A 400 30.32 14.39 -18.57
C SER A 400 30.49 15.89 -18.31
N ILE A 401 31.74 16.36 -18.15
CA ILE A 401 32.03 17.80 -18.04
C ILE A 401 31.70 18.51 -19.36
N ALA A 402 32.25 18.04 -20.50
CA ALA A 402 32.04 18.66 -21.80
C ALA A 402 30.58 18.61 -22.26
N GLY A 403 29.87 17.51 -22.00
CA GLY A 403 28.47 17.30 -22.33
C GLY A 403 27.53 18.20 -21.52
N CYS A 404 27.83 18.45 -20.24
CA CYS A 404 27.16 19.49 -19.46
C CYS A 404 27.37 20.88 -20.10
N PHE A 405 28.60 21.27 -20.43
CA PHE A 405 28.85 22.55 -21.10
C PHE A 405 28.15 22.68 -22.47
N ILE A 406 28.24 21.64 -23.30
CA ILE A 406 27.61 21.61 -24.63
C ILE A 406 26.09 21.72 -24.52
N SER A 407 25.45 20.91 -23.66
CA SER A 407 23.99 20.97 -23.49
C SER A 407 23.52 22.32 -22.93
N ILE A 408 24.23 22.91 -21.96
CA ILE A 408 23.99 24.27 -21.46
C ILE A 408 24.04 25.31 -22.59
N ILE A 409 25.09 25.28 -23.42
CA ILE A 409 25.26 26.20 -24.56
C ILE A 409 24.14 26.02 -25.60
N LEU A 410 23.83 24.78 -25.99
CA LEU A 410 22.78 24.48 -26.97
C LEU A 410 21.40 24.93 -26.47
N LEU A 411 21.06 24.66 -25.20
CA LEU A 411 19.78 25.08 -24.61
C LEU A 411 19.65 26.62 -24.55
N LYS A 412 20.72 27.34 -24.22
CA LYS A 412 20.70 28.81 -24.14
C LYS A 412 20.67 29.50 -25.50
N PHE A 413 21.57 29.12 -26.40
CA PHE A 413 21.85 29.88 -27.62
C PHE A 413 21.25 29.28 -28.89
N VAL A 414 21.02 27.96 -28.94
CA VAL A 414 20.41 27.30 -30.12
C VAL A 414 18.90 27.14 -29.94
N VAL A 415 18.42 26.69 -28.78
CA VAL A 415 16.98 26.55 -28.50
C VAL A 415 16.36 27.89 -28.06
N GLY A 416 16.97 28.56 -27.07
CA GLY A 416 16.48 29.82 -26.52
C GLY A 416 15.15 29.69 -25.75
N SER A 417 14.52 30.84 -25.47
CA SER A 417 13.30 30.96 -24.65
C SER A 417 12.00 30.69 -25.40
N CYS A 418 10.92 30.46 -24.63
CA CYS A 418 9.51 30.40 -25.08
C CYS A 418 8.69 31.48 -24.35
N THR A 419 7.55 31.92 -24.89
CA THR A 419 6.63 32.83 -24.18
C THR A 419 5.48 32.06 -23.52
N ALA A 420 4.98 32.59 -22.39
CA ALA A 420 3.88 31.98 -21.65
C ALA A 420 2.56 32.19 -22.39
N GLY A 421 1.73 31.14 -22.49
CA GLY A 421 0.48 31.15 -23.26
C GLY A 421 0.64 30.85 -24.75
N ASP A 422 1.87 30.63 -25.24
CA ASP A 422 2.13 30.22 -26.63
C ASP A 422 1.43 28.89 -26.96
N ILE A 423 0.92 28.79 -28.19
CA ILE A 423 0.38 27.55 -28.76
C ILE A 423 1.24 27.12 -29.95
N TYR A 424 1.87 25.95 -29.82
CA TYR A 424 2.77 25.36 -30.80
C TYR A 424 2.08 24.19 -31.52
N GLN A 425 1.81 24.34 -32.82
CA GLN A 425 1.28 23.23 -33.63
C GLN A 425 2.38 22.17 -33.84
N THR A 426 2.06 20.88 -33.71
CA THR A 426 3.05 19.77 -33.75
C THR A 426 3.84 19.69 -35.06
N ALA A 427 3.24 20.13 -36.18
CA ALA A 427 3.87 20.18 -37.50
C ALA A 427 4.62 21.49 -37.79
N SER A 428 4.71 22.42 -36.82
CA SER A 428 5.37 23.72 -36.97
C SER A 428 6.87 23.68 -36.70
N TRP A 429 7.61 24.57 -37.38
CA TRP A 429 9.02 24.83 -37.09
C TRP A 429 9.25 25.22 -35.62
N SER A 430 8.38 26.08 -35.09
CA SER A 430 8.47 26.57 -33.71
C SER A 430 8.40 25.44 -32.70
N TYR A 431 7.48 24.46 -32.87
CA TYR A 431 7.40 23.27 -32.03
C TYR A 431 8.71 22.46 -32.06
N LEU A 432 9.19 22.13 -33.26
CA LEU A 432 10.39 21.32 -33.45
C LEU A 432 11.63 21.97 -32.83
N HIS A 433 11.77 23.28 -33.02
CA HIS A 433 12.93 24.04 -32.59
C HIS A 433 12.92 24.34 -31.09
N LYS A 434 11.76 24.65 -30.49
CA LYS A 434 11.64 25.08 -29.08
C LYS A 434 11.41 23.94 -28.08
N LEU A 435 10.71 22.89 -28.50
CA LEU A 435 10.20 21.85 -27.60
C LEU A 435 10.83 20.49 -27.91
N TRP A 436 10.75 20.01 -29.15
CA TRP A 436 11.35 18.71 -29.51
C TRP A 436 12.88 18.71 -29.38
N LEU A 437 13.57 19.71 -29.95
CA LEU A 437 15.02 19.83 -29.84
C LEU A 437 15.49 19.97 -28.38
N ARG A 438 14.71 20.65 -27.53
CA ARG A 438 14.97 20.78 -26.09
C ARG A 438 14.96 19.41 -25.40
N GLN A 439 13.90 18.63 -25.59
CA GLN A 439 13.77 17.30 -25.01
C GLN A 439 14.89 16.38 -25.51
N LEU A 440 15.23 16.45 -26.80
CA LEU A 440 16.32 15.68 -27.42
C LEU A 440 17.70 16.03 -26.84
N ILE A 441 18.00 17.31 -26.59
CA ILE A 441 19.27 17.71 -25.93
C ILE A 441 19.28 17.23 -24.48
N ALA A 442 18.18 17.41 -23.75
CA ALA A 442 18.08 16.98 -22.35
C ALA A 442 18.27 15.46 -22.19
N SER A 443 17.66 14.64 -23.05
CA SER A 443 17.82 13.18 -23.05
C SER A 443 19.21 12.75 -23.49
N SER A 444 19.71 13.26 -24.60
CA SER A 444 21.02 12.87 -25.16
C SER A 444 22.18 13.11 -24.18
N PHE A 445 22.10 14.17 -23.39
CA PHE A 445 23.11 14.50 -22.38
C PHE A 445 22.73 14.09 -20.95
N GLN A 446 21.62 13.38 -20.72
CA GLN A 446 21.13 13.02 -19.38
C GLN A 446 22.21 12.37 -18.50
N HIS A 447 23.06 11.52 -19.09
CA HIS A 447 24.14 10.84 -18.38
C HIS A 447 25.31 11.76 -17.98
N ALA A 448 25.52 12.88 -18.69
CA ALA A 448 26.51 13.89 -18.29
C ALA A 448 26.13 14.53 -16.94
N TRP A 449 24.82 14.70 -16.72
CA TRP A 449 24.22 15.18 -15.48
C TRP A 449 24.20 14.14 -14.33
N LEU A 450 24.84 12.97 -14.48
CA LEU A 450 25.02 11.97 -13.39
C LEU A 450 26.36 12.10 -12.64
N LEU A 451 27.35 12.80 -13.20
CA LEU A 451 28.59 13.13 -12.50
C LEU A 451 28.40 13.98 -11.22
N PRO A 452 27.43 14.92 -11.15
CA PRO A 452 27.23 15.83 -10.03
C PRO A 452 26.10 15.37 -9.07
N SER A 453 26.33 14.31 -8.28
CA SER A 453 25.38 13.85 -7.24
C SER A 453 25.47 14.63 -5.90
N ALA A 454 26.17 15.78 -5.87
CA ALA A 454 26.60 16.47 -4.65
C ALA A 454 26.35 18.00 -4.70
N TYR A 455 25.23 18.43 -5.30
CA TYR A 455 25.07 19.81 -5.77
C TYR A 455 23.69 20.43 -5.54
N ASP A 456 23.33 20.61 -4.26
CA ASP A 456 22.27 21.55 -3.90
C ASP A 456 22.58 22.97 -4.44
N ASP A 457 23.86 23.36 -4.48
CA ASP A 457 24.26 24.77 -4.71
C ASP A 457 24.42 25.18 -6.19
N ILE A 458 24.95 24.34 -7.08
CA ILE A 458 25.24 24.76 -8.49
C ILE A 458 23.99 24.77 -9.37
N TYR A 459 23.05 23.86 -9.13
CA TYR A 459 21.87 23.71 -9.98
C TYR A 459 20.97 24.95 -10.06
N PRO A 460 20.66 25.66 -8.95
CA PRO A 460 20.04 26.98 -8.99
C PRO A 460 20.78 27.96 -9.92
N HIS A 461 22.10 28.03 -9.87
CA HIS A 461 22.88 28.96 -10.71
C HIS A 461 22.81 28.63 -12.20
N VAL A 462 22.88 27.34 -12.59
CA VAL A 462 22.75 26.91 -13.99
C VAL A 462 21.36 27.24 -14.53
N LEU A 463 20.30 26.96 -13.76
CA LEU A 463 18.93 27.26 -14.17
C LEU A 463 18.65 28.78 -14.22
N ARG A 464 19.16 29.57 -13.27
CA ARG A 464 19.16 31.05 -13.33
C ARG A 464 19.82 31.55 -14.62
N TRP A 465 20.98 31.01 -15.00
CA TRP A 465 21.66 31.37 -16.25
C TRP A 465 20.86 30.97 -17.51
N LEU A 466 20.16 29.84 -17.48
CA LEU A 466 19.22 29.44 -18.54
C LEU A 466 17.93 30.29 -18.59
N GLY A 467 17.64 31.05 -17.53
CA GLY A 467 16.60 32.08 -17.48
C GLY A 467 15.48 31.84 -16.46
N ALA A 468 15.59 30.79 -15.63
CA ALA A 468 14.64 30.55 -14.54
C ALA A 468 14.74 31.63 -13.47
N HIS A 469 13.60 31.98 -12.86
CA HIS A 469 13.59 32.80 -11.65
C HIS A 469 13.71 31.87 -10.45
N ILE A 470 14.79 31.99 -9.67
CA ILE A 470 15.06 31.10 -8.54
C ILE A 470 15.59 31.95 -7.39
N GLU A 471 14.87 32.00 -6.29
CA GLU A 471 15.31 32.67 -5.05
C GLU A 471 16.42 31.87 -4.35
N ASP A 472 16.92 32.36 -3.21
CA ASP A 472 18.01 31.70 -2.48
C ASP A 472 17.50 30.54 -1.61
N ASN A 473 18.40 29.65 -1.17
CA ASN A 473 18.09 28.44 -0.40
C ASN A 473 17.12 27.44 -1.09
N VAL A 474 17.11 27.37 -2.42
CA VAL A 474 16.42 26.34 -3.21
C VAL A 474 17.34 25.13 -3.41
N LYS A 475 16.83 23.91 -3.18
CA LYS A 475 17.57 22.64 -3.38
C LYS A 475 16.83 21.74 -4.36
N LEU A 476 17.53 21.15 -5.33
CA LEU A 476 16.89 20.41 -6.43
C LEU A 476 17.54 19.04 -6.66
N ALA A 477 16.73 17.98 -6.58
CA ALA A 477 17.08 16.68 -7.14
C ALA A 477 16.90 16.68 -8.68
N GLU A 478 17.78 15.94 -9.38
CA GLU A 478 17.65 15.53 -10.78
C GLU A 478 17.43 16.67 -11.81
N VAL A 479 18.41 17.56 -11.98
CA VAL A 479 18.31 18.72 -12.91
C VAL A 479 17.93 18.37 -14.36
N GLY A 480 18.25 17.16 -14.85
CA GLY A 480 17.86 16.72 -16.19
C GLY A 480 16.36 16.86 -16.50
N ILE A 481 15.49 16.70 -15.48
CA ILE A 481 14.04 16.92 -15.62
C ILE A 481 13.71 18.39 -15.91
N PHE A 482 14.31 19.31 -15.16
CA PHE A 482 14.06 20.75 -15.31
C PHE A 482 14.53 21.31 -16.65
N LEU A 483 15.57 20.71 -17.24
CA LEU A 483 16.09 21.11 -18.56
C LEU A 483 15.15 20.73 -19.72
N SER A 484 14.30 19.71 -19.54
CA SER A 484 13.28 19.33 -20.53
C SER A 484 12.16 20.39 -20.65
N CYS A 485 11.92 21.17 -19.60
CA CYS A 485 11.01 22.31 -19.58
C CYS A 485 11.68 23.58 -20.16
N PRO A 486 10.91 24.51 -20.77
CA PRO A 486 11.36 25.88 -21.00
C PRO A 486 11.73 26.58 -19.67
N THR A 487 13.01 26.49 -19.29
CA THR A 487 13.55 27.02 -18.03
C THR A 487 13.18 28.48 -17.74
N ASN A 488 12.98 29.32 -18.76
CA ASN A 488 12.58 30.71 -18.61
C ASN A 488 11.11 30.93 -18.17
N LEU A 489 10.35 29.85 -18.00
CA LEU A 489 8.97 29.82 -17.51
C LEU A 489 8.89 29.14 -16.13
N LEU A 490 10.03 28.81 -15.52
CA LEU A 490 10.14 28.22 -14.19
C LEU A 490 10.44 29.31 -13.15
N GLU A 491 9.63 29.34 -12.09
CA GLU A 491 9.76 30.27 -10.97
C GLU A 491 9.81 29.47 -9.65
N LEU A 492 10.87 29.62 -8.86
CA LEU A 492 11.13 28.87 -7.63
C LEU A 492 11.38 29.83 -6.47
N GLU A 493 10.49 29.86 -5.49
CA GLU A 493 10.61 30.69 -4.28
C GLU A 493 11.53 30.05 -3.20
N THR A 494 11.87 30.84 -2.19
CA THR A 494 12.80 30.49 -1.11
C THR A 494 12.37 29.22 -0.36
N GLY A 495 13.30 28.28 -0.20
CA GLY A 495 13.07 27.04 0.57
C GLY A 495 12.32 25.93 -0.18
N VAL A 496 12.16 26.02 -1.50
CA VAL A 496 11.76 24.88 -2.35
C VAL A 496 12.79 23.77 -2.28
N THR A 497 12.32 22.53 -2.14
CA THR A 497 13.11 21.29 -2.10
C THR A 497 12.47 20.25 -3.02
N THR A 498 13.24 19.45 -3.77
CA THR A 498 12.70 18.30 -4.54
C THR A 498 13.49 17.03 -4.28
N PHE A 499 12.81 15.89 -4.41
CA PHE A 499 13.41 14.56 -4.40
C PHE A 499 13.15 13.87 -5.77
N GLY A 500 13.74 12.69 -5.98
CA GLY A 500 13.70 12.01 -7.29
C GLY A 500 12.28 11.65 -7.77
N SER A 501 12.15 11.38 -9.07
CA SER A 501 10.89 10.98 -9.77
C SER A 501 9.88 12.10 -10.08
N VAL A 502 10.17 13.37 -9.81
CA VAL A 502 9.37 14.50 -10.32
C VAL A 502 9.42 14.52 -11.84
N LEU A 503 8.32 14.85 -12.52
CA LEU A 503 8.29 15.10 -13.96
C LEU A 503 7.54 16.40 -14.23
N ILE A 504 8.18 17.30 -14.97
CA ILE A 504 7.55 18.50 -15.50
C ILE A 504 7.12 18.19 -16.94
N VAL A 505 5.84 18.33 -17.22
CA VAL A 505 5.29 18.18 -18.57
C VAL A 505 5.42 19.54 -19.26
N PRO A 506 6.25 19.68 -20.32
CA PRO A 506 6.56 20.98 -20.91
C PRO A 506 5.39 21.60 -21.69
N THR A 507 4.40 20.80 -22.07
CA THR A 507 3.25 21.22 -22.89
C THR A 507 1.96 20.52 -22.46
N GLU A 508 0.85 21.24 -22.39
CA GLU A 508 -0.49 20.65 -22.36
C GLU A 508 -1.04 20.56 -23.79
N ILE A 509 -1.76 19.48 -24.13
CA ILE A 509 -2.33 19.30 -25.47
C ILE A 509 -3.78 19.77 -25.46
N THR A 510 -4.11 20.72 -26.34
CA THR A 510 -5.46 21.29 -26.47
C THR A 510 -6.42 20.30 -27.15
N LEU A 511 -7.73 20.60 -27.07
CA LEU A 511 -8.77 19.88 -27.83
C LEU A 511 -8.57 19.93 -29.35
N SER A 512 -7.89 20.96 -29.86
CA SER A 512 -7.49 21.02 -31.27
C SER A 512 -6.30 20.12 -31.60
N GLY A 513 -5.56 19.61 -30.61
CA GLY A 513 -4.33 18.83 -30.78
C GLY A 513 -3.05 19.67 -30.92
N ASP A 514 -3.04 20.89 -30.38
CA ASP A 514 -1.88 21.79 -30.37
C ASP A 514 -1.24 21.85 -28.97
N HIS A 515 0.05 22.19 -28.89
CA HIS A 515 0.81 22.18 -27.64
C HIS A 515 0.84 23.57 -27.00
N ARG A 516 0.13 23.76 -25.88
CA ARG A 516 0.19 24.98 -25.06
C ARG A 516 1.35 24.92 -24.06
N VAL A 517 2.12 26.00 -23.97
CA VAL A 517 3.20 26.20 -22.98
C VAL A 517 2.82 27.37 -22.06
N ASP A 518 3.09 27.27 -20.77
CA ASP A 518 2.75 28.28 -19.76
C ASP A 518 3.69 28.19 -18.54
N ARG A 519 3.64 29.18 -17.63
CA ARG A 519 4.52 29.27 -16.45
C ARG A 519 4.26 28.16 -15.43
N ILE A 520 5.31 27.84 -14.67
CA ILE A 520 5.26 26.90 -13.55
C ILE A 520 5.97 27.56 -12.37
N THR A 521 5.22 27.81 -11.29
CA THR A 521 5.68 28.56 -10.12
C THR A 521 5.57 27.70 -8.85
N PHE A 522 6.68 27.48 -8.14
CA PHE A 522 6.71 26.74 -6.87
C PHE A 522 6.92 27.72 -5.70
N GLY A 523 5.92 27.81 -4.83
CA GLY A 523 5.90 28.72 -3.69
C GLY A 523 6.79 28.30 -2.52
N ALA A 524 7.01 29.23 -1.59
CA ALA A 524 7.88 29.07 -0.44
C ALA A 524 7.58 27.79 0.37
N HIS A 525 8.61 27.00 0.72
CA HIS A 525 8.49 25.70 1.41
C HIS A 525 7.79 24.55 0.64
N THR A 526 7.97 24.43 -0.68
CA THR A 526 7.49 23.26 -1.45
C THR A 526 8.42 22.03 -1.32
N ASN A 527 7.88 20.80 -1.22
CA ASN A 527 8.61 19.50 -1.16
C ASN A 527 7.92 18.36 -1.93
N LEU A 528 8.57 17.72 -2.92
CA LEU A 528 7.90 16.76 -3.84
C LEU A 528 8.65 15.43 -4.09
N ALA A 529 7.98 14.28 -3.83
CA ALA A 529 8.16 12.92 -4.38
C ALA A 529 7.22 11.92 -3.64
N ASN A 530 6.71 10.81 -4.21
CA ASN A 530 6.97 10.18 -5.51
C ASN A 530 5.91 10.49 -6.61
N GLY A 531 6.29 10.20 -7.86
CA GLY A 531 5.36 10.01 -8.98
C GLY A 531 4.80 11.27 -9.66
N CYS A 532 5.26 12.47 -9.33
CA CYS A 532 4.63 13.73 -9.74
C CYS A 532 4.68 14.02 -11.26
N SER A 533 3.59 14.52 -11.85
CA SER A 533 3.48 15.10 -13.20
C SER A 533 2.85 16.49 -13.15
N ILE A 534 3.67 17.52 -13.37
CA ILE A 534 3.28 18.94 -13.26
C ILE A 534 3.02 19.50 -14.65
N LEU A 535 1.82 20.03 -14.89
CA LEU A 535 1.42 20.60 -16.17
C LEU A 535 1.71 22.12 -16.26
N PRO A 536 1.83 22.69 -17.47
CA PRO A 536 2.00 24.14 -17.63
C PRO A 536 0.82 24.92 -17.03
N GLY A 537 1.10 26.09 -16.46
CA GLY A 537 0.11 26.90 -15.74
C GLY A 537 -0.09 26.51 -14.28
N SER A 538 0.67 25.53 -13.78
CA SER A 538 0.63 25.10 -12.37
C SER A 538 1.34 26.11 -11.46
N ARG A 539 0.66 26.52 -10.40
CA ARG A 539 1.24 27.31 -9.30
C ARG A 539 0.97 26.63 -7.97
N LEU A 540 2.02 26.42 -7.19
CA LEU A 540 1.93 25.84 -5.85
C LEU A 540 2.09 26.98 -4.82
N ALA A 541 1.15 27.10 -3.88
CA ALA A 541 1.23 28.10 -2.82
C ALA A 541 2.24 27.73 -1.72
N SER A 542 2.46 28.66 -0.80
CA SER A 542 3.39 28.50 0.31
C SER A 542 2.98 27.38 1.28
N GLU A 543 3.97 26.59 1.72
CA GLU A 543 3.86 25.35 2.49
C GLU A 543 3.11 24.22 1.77
N THR A 544 3.79 23.55 0.81
CA THR A 544 3.22 22.45 0.03
C THR A 544 4.10 21.19 0.06
N MET A 545 3.59 20.04 0.51
CA MET A 545 4.30 18.75 0.47
C MET A 545 3.48 17.70 -0.31
N VAL A 546 4.07 17.02 -1.29
CA VAL A 546 3.33 16.11 -2.19
C VAL A 546 4.09 14.83 -2.54
N GLY A 547 3.40 13.68 -2.47
CA GLY A 547 3.95 12.39 -2.89
C GLY A 547 2.91 11.34 -3.28
N ASN A 548 3.39 10.24 -3.86
CA ASN A 548 2.72 8.96 -4.15
C ASN A 548 1.25 9.07 -4.65
N LEU A 549 0.91 8.93 -5.93
CA LEU A 549 1.61 9.09 -7.20
C LEU A 549 0.81 10.22 -7.88
N THR A 550 1.43 11.31 -8.36
CA THR A 550 0.70 12.61 -8.32
C THR A 550 0.63 13.34 -9.66
N ARG A 551 -0.44 14.12 -9.89
CA ARG A 551 -0.58 15.01 -11.06
C ARG A 551 -1.23 16.35 -10.69
N ILE A 552 -0.74 17.46 -11.25
CA ILE A 552 -1.20 18.82 -10.93
C ILE A 552 -1.37 19.65 -12.21
N SER A 553 -2.50 20.36 -12.34
CA SER A 553 -2.88 21.14 -13.53
C SER A 553 -3.38 22.57 -13.28
N ARG A 554 -3.61 22.98 -12.02
CA ARG A 554 -4.08 24.32 -11.61
C ARG A 554 -3.61 24.67 -10.19
N GLU A 555 -3.81 25.93 -9.78
CA GLU A 555 -3.41 26.48 -8.47
C GLU A 555 -3.81 25.58 -7.28
N ILE A 556 -2.83 25.23 -6.44
CA ILE A 556 -3.06 24.61 -5.13
C ILE A 556 -2.77 25.64 -4.04
N ASN A 557 -3.83 26.12 -3.38
CA ASN A 557 -3.74 26.91 -2.14
C ASN A 557 -3.85 25.97 -0.93
N SER A 558 -2.70 25.57 -0.37
CA SER A 558 -2.63 24.85 0.90
C SER A 558 -2.82 25.80 2.09
N LYS A 559 -3.25 25.27 3.24
CA LYS A 559 -3.06 25.94 4.53
C LYS A 559 -1.89 25.29 5.27
N GLN A 560 -1.22 26.08 6.11
CA GLN A 560 -0.11 25.66 6.94
C GLN A 560 -0.33 24.27 7.59
N GLY A 561 0.57 23.33 7.28
CA GLY A 561 0.59 21.94 7.77
C GLY A 561 -0.23 20.89 7.01
N GLU A 562 -0.74 21.14 5.80
CA GLU A 562 -1.48 20.17 4.98
C GLU A 562 -0.55 19.37 4.02
N VAL A 563 -0.86 18.08 3.79
CA VAL A 563 -0.08 17.17 2.91
C VAL A 563 -0.99 16.59 1.83
N PHE A 564 -0.49 16.50 0.60
CA PHE A 564 -1.25 16.04 -0.57
C PHE A 564 -0.70 14.72 -1.14
N MET A 565 -1.58 13.83 -1.60
CA MET A 565 -1.21 12.57 -2.28
C MET A 565 -2.19 12.18 -3.40
N GLY A 566 -1.73 11.40 -4.38
CA GLY A 566 -2.56 10.71 -5.39
C GLY A 566 -2.88 11.44 -6.72
N VAL A 567 -3.64 10.78 -7.60
CA VAL A 567 -4.17 11.34 -8.87
C VAL A 567 -5.71 11.47 -8.81
N PRO A 568 -6.29 12.67 -8.93
CA PRO A 568 -5.67 13.97 -8.68
C PRO A 568 -5.25 14.10 -7.20
N ALA A 569 -4.35 15.03 -6.91
CA ALA A 569 -3.83 15.24 -5.55
C ALA A 569 -4.95 15.60 -4.55
N ARG A 570 -5.04 14.89 -3.42
CA ARG A 570 -6.03 15.12 -2.35
C ARG A 570 -5.36 15.38 -1.01
N VAL A 571 -5.97 16.23 -0.19
CA VAL A 571 -5.51 16.57 1.18
C VAL A 571 -5.71 15.37 2.12
N MET A 572 -4.67 14.99 2.84
CA MET A 572 -4.73 13.96 3.89
C MET A 572 -5.38 14.50 5.20
N PRO A 573 -6.10 13.65 5.97
CA PRO A 573 -6.84 14.09 7.15
C PRO A 573 -5.98 14.42 8.38
N PHE A 574 -4.67 14.14 8.35
CA PHE A 574 -3.73 14.46 9.43
C PHE A 574 -2.84 15.65 9.03
N LYS A 575 -2.69 16.62 9.93
CA LYS A 575 -1.77 17.75 9.76
C LYS A 575 -0.38 17.40 10.25
N MET A 576 0.63 17.81 9.50
CA MET A 576 2.03 17.59 9.84
C MET A 576 2.69 18.92 10.21
N PRO A 577 3.29 19.08 11.40
CA PRO A 577 3.94 20.32 11.78
C PRO A 577 5.22 20.52 10.95
N LEU A 578 5.12 21.40 9.95
CA LEU A 578 6.25 21.88 9.17
C LEU A 578 7.14 22.75 10.07
N ARG A 579 8.27 22.20 10.55
CA ARG A 579 9.38 23.03 11.02
C ARG A 579 10.05 23.72 9.80
N SER A 580 10.88 24.74 10.01
CA SER A 580 11.54 25.47 8.90
C SER A 580 12.80 24.75 8.39
N ASN A 581 13.72 24.33 9.26
CA ASN A 581 15.08 23.90 8.86
C ASN A 581 15.18 22.40 8.45
N MET A 582 15.07 22.08 7.14
CA MET A 582 15.68 20.83 6.59
C MET A 582 17.11 21.05 6.08
N THR A 583 17.59 22.28 6.13
CA THR A 583 18.86 22.73 5.53
C THR A 583 20.09 22.04 6.10
N ASP A 584 20.05 21.61 7.37
CA ASP A 584 21.27 21.37 8.16
C ASP A 584 21.77 19.92 8.15
N GLN A 585 21.05 18.97 7.52
CA GLN A 585 21.44 17.55 7.49
C GLN A 585 21.94 17.00 6.14
N ILE A 586 21.83 17.76 5.04
CA ILE A 586 22.54 17.41 3.81
C ILE A 586 23.94 18.02 3.91
N LYS A 587 24.93 17.20 4.30
CA LYS A 587 26.35 17.63 4.26
C LYS A 587 26.72 17.91 2.80
N THR A 588 27.13 19.14 2.49
CA THR A 588 27.70 19.48 1.18
C THR A 588 29.04 18.75 1.00
N ILE A 589 29.02 17.64 0.25
CA ILE A 589 30.23 16.89 -0.11
C ILE A 589 31.00 17.71 -1.14
N SER A 590 32.30 17.91 -0.94
CA SER A 590 33.10 18.71 -1.88
C SER A 590 33.17 18.04 -3.25
N LEU A 591 32.96 18.83 -4.32
CA LEU A 591 33.06 18.40 -5.72
C LEU A 591 34.25 17.48 -5.99
N TRP A 592 35.43 17.83 -5.49
CA TRP A 592 36.65 17.05 -5.65
C TRP A 592 36.51 15.61 -5.14
N ARG A 593 35.81 15.37 -4.03
CA ARG A 593 35.54 14.01 -3.52
C ARG A 593 34.58 13.25 -4.45
N THR A 594 33.53 13.88 -4.93
CA THR A 594 32.56 13.26 -5.85
C THR A 594 33.22 12.86 -7.17
N CYS A 595 34.01 13.74 -7.78
CA CYS A 595 34.81 13.43 -8.97
C CYS A 595 35.82 12.30 -8.71
N TYR A 596 36.49 12.30 -7.55
CA TYR A 596 37.45 11.27 -7.16
C TYR A 596 36.81 9.89 -6.99
N PHE A 597 35.68 9.80 -6.28
CA PHE A 597 34.94 8.55 -6.13
C PHE A 597 34.30 8.08 -7.43
N HIS A 598 33.82 8.99 -8.29
CA HIS A 598 33.36 8.63 -9.63
C HIS A 598 34.51 8.05 -10.47
N PHE A 599 35.69 8.69 -10.45
CA PHE A 599 36.89 8.18 -11.15
C PHE A 599 37.28 6.79 -10.67
N ILE A 600 37.39 6.59 -9.34
CA ILE A 600 37.71 5.29 -8.75
C ILE A 600 36.65 4.24 -9.10
N GLY A 601 35.37 4.57 -8.98
CA GLY A 601 34.27 3.67 -9.33
C GLY A 601 34.37 3.20 -10.78
N LYS A 602 34.57 4.11 -11.73
CA LYS A 602 34.74 3.74 -13.15
C LYS A 602 36.04 2.97 -13.43
N CYS A 603 37.16 3.35 -12.81
CA CYS A 603 38.41 2.61 -12.91
C CYS A 603 38.27 1.18 -12.39
N LEU A 604 37.65 0.98 -11.22
CA LEU A 604 37.34 -0.34 -10.66
C LEU A 604 36.41 -1.12 -11.58
N LEU A 605 35.30 -0.53 -12.00
CA LEU A 605 34.31 -1.14 -12.90
C LEU A 605 34.96 -1.73 -14.15
N VAL A 606 35.72 -0.91 -14.89
CA VAL A 606 36.35 -1.36 -16.14
C VAL A 606 37.50 -2.33 -15.85
N SER A 607 38.23 -2.18 -14.74
CA SER A 607 39.27 -3.16 -14.34
C SER A 607 38.69 -4.54 -14.00
N ILE A 608 37.56 -4.57 -13.29
CA ILE A 608 36.84 -5.80 -12.91
C ILE A 608 36.35 -6.55 -14.15
N TYR A 609 35.65 -5.87 -15.07
CA TYR A 609 35.11 -6.51 -16.28
C TYR A 609 36.14 -6.78 -17.38
N SER A 610 37.26 -6.06 -17.40
CA SER A 610 38.36 -6.35 -18.34
C SER A 610 39.25 -7.53 -17.90
N SER A 611 39.34 -7.81 -16.60
CA SER A 611 40.22 -8.86 -16.06
C SER A 611 39.53 -10.22 -15.86
N GLY A 612 38.28 -10.23 -15.35
CA GLY A 612 37.52 -11.47 -15.12
C GLY A 612 36.56 -11.87 -16.25
N GLY A 613 36.54 -11.11 -17.35
CA GLY A 613 35.41 -11.10 -18.28
C GLY A 613 34.11 -10.67 -17.59
N LEU A 614 32.99 -10.72 -18.29
CA LEU A 614 31.71 -10.29 -17.70
C LEU A 614 31.23 -11.20 -16.57
N PHE A 615 31.34 -12.52 -16.70
CA PHE A 615 30.87 -13.44 -15.67
C PHE A 615 31.74 -13.39 -14.39
N GLY A 616 33.07 -13.53 -14.53
CA GLY A 616 33.99 -13.42 -13.40
C GLY A 616 34.00 -12.01 -12.79
N GLY A 617 33.94 -10.98 -13.64
CA GLY A 617 33.81 -9.59 -13.19
C GLY A 617 32.51 -9.34 -12.42
N SER A 618 31.39 -9.93 -12.83
CA SER A 618 30.10 -9.82 -12.12
C SER A 618 30.21 -10.40 -10.71
N ILE A 619 30.81 -11.59 -10.58
CA ILE A 619 31.03 -12.25 -9.29
C ILE A 619 31.92 -11.40 -8.38
N ILE A 620 33.03 -10.87 -8.90
CA ILE A 620 33.93 -9.97 -8.17
C ILE A 620 33.20 -8.71 -7.71
N HIS A 621 32.36 -8.11 -8.57
CA HIS A 621 31.63 -6.90 -8.23
C HIS A 621 30.55 -7.13 -7.16
N VAL A 622 29.79 -8.24 -7.23
CA VAL A 622 28.85 -8.64 -6.16
C VAL A 622 29.60 -8.91 -4.86
N ALA A 623 30.73 -9.61 -4.90
CA ALA A 623 31.54 -9.89 -3.72
C ALA A 623 32.07 -8.60 -3.07
N LEU A 624 32.46 -7.60 -3.86
CA LEU A 624 32.84 -6.27 -3.38
C LEU A 624 31.67 -5.53 -2.72
N ILE A 625 30.49 -5.51 -3.34
CA ILE A 625 29.28 -4.88 -2.77
C ILE A 625 28.90 -5.57 -1.45
N CYS A 626 28.86 -6.90 -1.41
CA CYS A 626 28.56 -7.66 -0.20
C CYS A 626 29.60 -7.44 0.90
N GLY A 627 30.88 -7.38 0.52
CA GLY A 627 31.99 -7.08 1.44
C GLY A 627 31.87 -5.68 2.03
N LEU A 628 31.66 -4.65 1.20
CA LEU A 628 31.51 -3.26 1.63
C LEU A 628 30.25 -3.04 2.48
N ASN A 629 29.12 -3.66 2.13
CA ASN A 629 27.89 -3.58 2.93
C ASN A 629 28.05 -4.24 4.30
N ARG A 630 28.73 -5.39 4.39
CA ARG A 630 29.13 -5.96 5.69
C ARG A 630 30.10 -5.05 6.44
N TRP A 631 31.07 -4.44 5.77
CA TRP A 631 32.03 -3.54 6.43
C TRP A 631 31.37 -2.26 6.95
N HIS A 632 30.36 -1.75 6.24
CA HIS A 632 29.55 -0.60 6.67
C HIS A 632 28.79 -0.88 7.98
N SER A 633 28.30 -2.11 8.21
CA SER A 633 27.66 -2.45 9.50
C SER A 633 28.65 -2.53 10.68
N TYR A 634 29.96 -2.64 10.41
CA TYR A 634 31.02 -2.63 11.45
C TYR A 634 31.72 -1.28 11.61
N ILE A 635 31.73 -0.43 10.57
CA ILE A 635 32.48 0.83 10.56
C ILE A 635 31.60 1.94 9.94
N SER A 636 31.23 2.92 10.76
CA SER A 636 30.46 4.12 10.38
C SER A 636 31.27 5.15 9.57
N ASN A 637 31.90 4.68 8.47
CA ASN A 637 32.75 5.50 7.62
C ASN A 637 32.02 5.94 6.34
N GLU A 638 31.85 7.26 6.21
CA GLU A 638 31.22 7.96 5.08
C GLU A 638 31.84 7.58 3.72
N LEU A 639 33.15 7.28 3.68
CA LEU A 639 33.88 6.89 2.45
C LEU A 639 33.51 5.47 1.98
N VAL A 640 33.31 4.53 2.93
CA VAL A 640 32.90 3.15 2.63
C VAL A 640 31.48 3.13 2.08
N GLN A 641 30.59 3.95 2.67
CA GLN A 641 29.23 4.13 2.20
C GLN A 641 29.19 4.70 0.77
N GLN A 642 29.88 5.83 0.51
CA GLN A 642 29.91 6.44 -0.83
C GLN A 642 30.46 5.50 -1.92
N LEU A 643 31.47 4.69 -1.60
CA LEU A 643 31.99 3.69 -2.51
C LEU A 643 31.00 2.53 -2.73
N SER A 644 30.32 2.05 -1.68
CA SER A 644 29.30 1.00 -1.80
C SER A 644 28.09 1.46 -2.61
N ASP A 645 27.59 2.68 -2.35
CA ASP A 645 26.48 3.29 -3.10
C ASP A 645 26.85 3.46 -4.59
N ARG A 646 28.08 3.91 -4.88
CA ARG A 646 28.57 4.05 -6.27
C ARG A 646 28.68 2.71 -7.00
N LEU A 647 29.29 1.70 -6.36
CA LEU A 647 29.43 0.36 -6.94
C LEU A 647 28.07 -0.31 -7.13
N THR A 648 27.17 -0.18 -6.16
CA THR A 648 25.78 -0.66 -6.25
C THR A 648 25.05 0.00 -7.42
N HIS A 649 25.15 1.34 -7.56
CA HIS A 649 24.53 2.07 -8.67
C HIS A 649 25.13 1.69 -10.04
N ASP A 650 26.46 1.54 -10.13
CA ASP A 650 27.10 1.09 -11.37
C ASP A 650 26.71 -0.36 -11.71
N TYR A 651 26.64 -1.27 -10.73
CA TYR A 651 26.14 -2.62 -10.92
C TYR A 651 24.67 -2.64 -11.39
N GLN A 652 23.83 -1.80 -10.78
CA GLN A 652 22.43 -1.61 -11.14
C GLN A 652 22.25 -1.08 -12.57
N GLN A 653 23.13 -0.20 -13.06
CA GLN A 653 23.08 0.28 -14.44
C GLN A 653 23.63 -0.73 -15.46
N PHE A 654 24.65 -1.52 -15.09
CA PHE A 654 25.38 -2.36 -16.04
C PHE A 654 25.04 -3.86 -16.03
N ILE A 655 24.41 -4.41 -14.99
CA ILE A 655 24.08 -5.84 -14.94
C ILE A 655 22.59 -6.09 -14.74
N CYS A 656 21.99 -5.42 -13.76
CA CYS A 656 20.59 -5.67 -13.42
C CYS A 656 19.59 -5.61 -14.60
N PRO A 657 19.73 -4.75 -15.64
CA PRO A 657 18.81 -4.73 -16.78
C PRO A 657 18.82 -6.03 -17.60
N PHE A 658 19.92 -6.78 -17.56
CA PHE A 658 20.05 -8.10 -18.19
C PHE A 658 19.48 -9.23 -17.31
N LEU A 659 19.48 -9.06 -15.99
CA LEU A 659 18.96 -10.06 -15.04
C LEU A 659 17.47 -9.89 -14.71
N SER A 660 16.86 -8.74 -15.01
CA SER A 660 15.40 -8.54 -15.00
C SER A 660 14.63 -9.73 -15.58
N ASN A 661 13.54 -10.12 -14.92
CA ASN A 661 12.68 -11.25 -15.28
C ASN A 661 13.39 -12.63 -15.30
N THR A 662 14.53 -12.78 -14.62
CA THR A 662 15.26 -14.06 -14.50
C THR A 662 15.40 -14.53 -13.05
N GLN A 663 15.63 -15.82 -12.84
CA GLN A 663 15.92 -16.36 -11.50
C GLN A 663 17.30 -15.93 -10.96
N TRP A 664 18.19 -15.42 -11.83
CA TRP A 664 19.47 -14.84 -11.42
C TRP A 664 19.33 -13.55 -10.62
N LEU A 665 18.35 -12.69 -10.93
CA LEU A 665 18.08 -11.48 -10.14
C LEU A 665 17.56 -11.82 -8.73
N ILE A 666 16.72 -12.85 -8.61
CA ILE A 666 16.25 -13.36 -7.31
C ILE A 666 17.43 -13.84 -6.46
N ARG A 667 18.31 -14.66 -7.05
CA ARG A 667 19.53 -15.16 -6.39
C ARG A 667 20.46 -14.03 -5.97
N LEU A 668 20.64 -13.01 -6.81
CA LEU A 668 21.42 -11.81 -6.46
C LEU A 668 20.84 -11.11 -5.23
N PHE A 669 19.53 -10.81 -5.21
CA PHE A 669 18.93 -10.13 -4.05
C PHE A 669 18.98 -10.97 -2.77
N ARG A 670 18.87 -12.30 -2.86
CA ARG A 670 19.14 -13.21 -1.72
C ARG A 670 20.58 -13.05 -1.19
N THR A 671 21.60 -12.93 -2.07
CA THR A 671 22.99 -12.66 -1.61
C THR A 671 23.19 -11.27 -1.00
N LEU A 672 22.35 -10.30 -1.37
CA LEU A 672 22.31 -8.94 -0.81
C LEU A 672 21.44 -8.82 0.46
N GLY A 673 20.91 -9.94 0.97
CA GLY A 673 20.18 -10.01 2.24
C GLY A 673 18.65 -9.95 2.15
N ALA A 674 18.06 -10.02 0.95
CA ALA A 674 16.60 -10.08 0.80
C ALA A 674 16.03 -11.50 0.98
N HIS A 675 14.91 -11.61 1.68
CA HIS A 675 14.19 -12.87 1.83
C HIS A 675 13.16 -12.99 0.71
N ILE A 676 13.45 -13.76 -0.34
CA ILE A 676 12.59 -13.89 -1.52
C ILE A 676 12.36 -15.37 -1.83
N GLY A 677 11.10 -15.79 -1.91
CA GLY A 677 10.66 -17.14 -2.25
C GLY A 677 11.03 -17.60 -3.67
N GLU A 678 10.67 -18.82 -4.02
CA GLU A 678 10.92 -19.42 -5.34
C GLU A 678 9.87 -18.99 -6.37
N GLY A 679 10.20 -19.12 -7.66
CA GLY A 679 9.29 -18.80 -8.75
C GLY A 679 8.91 -17.31 -8.86
N VAL A 680 9.52 -16.40 -8.07
CA VAL A 680 9.24 -14.96 -8.09
C VAL A 680 9.75 -14.32 -9.38
N ILE A 681 9.00 -13.33 -9.90
CA ILE A 681 9.40 -12.53 -11.07
C ILE A 681 9.54 -11.06 -10.65
N LEU A 682 10.73 -10.49 -10.89
CA LEU A 682 11.04 -9.08 -10.69
C LEU A 682 11.43 -8.42 -12.04
N PRO A 683 10.71 -7.37 -12.48
CA PRO A 683 10.83 -6.81 -13.84
C PRO A 683 12.01 -5.84 -13.99
N ASP A 684 12.40 -5.21 -12.90
CA ASP A 684 13.53 -4.30 -12.77
C ASP A 684 14.13 -4.42 -11.37
N PHE A 685 15.28 -3.79 -11.13
CA PHE A 685 15.92 -3.77 -9.81
C PHE A 685 15.43 -2.62 -8.92
N SER A 686 14.78 -1.61 -9.48
CA SER A 686 14.30 -0.43 -8.76
C SER A 686 13.10 -0.74 -7.86
N CYS A 687 12.39 -1.84 -8.13
CA CYS A 687 11.29 -2.32 -7.30
C CYS A 687 11.65 -2.57 -5.82
N ILE A 688 12.93 -2.76 -5.50
CA ILE A 688 13.44 -3.11 -4.16
C ILE A 688 14.59 -2.15 -3.81
N THR A 689 14.46 -1.46 -2.67
CA THR A 689 15.45 -0.45 -2.21
C THR A 689 16.23 -0.87 -0.96
N ASP A 690 15.55 -1.37 0.07
CA ASP A 690 16.17 -1.84 1.31
C ASP A 690 16.14 -3.39 1.40
N TYR A 691 17.08 -4.07 0.73
CA TYR A 691 17.11 -5.54 0.59
C TYR A 691 16.82 -6.31 1.90
N HIS A 692 17.52 -5.95 2.98
CA HIS A 692 17.45 -6.58 4.31
C HIS A 692 16.11 -6.41 5.05
N LEU A 693 15.18 -5.59 4.53
CA LEU A 693 13.89 -5.30 5.16
C LEU A 693 12.71 -5.89 4.39
N ILE A 694 12.98 -6.71 3.38
CA ILE A 694 11.97 -7.25 2.46
C ILE A 694 11.85 -8.77 2.62
N THR A 695 10.62 -9.20 2.84
CA THR A 695 10.20 -10.60 2.76
C THR A 695 9.16 -10.72 1.63
N ILE A 696 9.45 -11.52 0.62
CA ILE A 696 8.57 -11.84 -0.51
C ILE A 696 8.40 -13.36 -0.54
N GLY A 697 7.15 -13.82 -0.55
CA GLY A 697 6.78 -15.23 -0.64
C GLY A 697 7.04 -15.86 -2.01
N ASP A 698 6.62 -17.11 -2.16
CA ASP A 698 6.76 -17.86 -3.43
C ASP A 698 5.80 -17.34 -4.50
N ASN A 699 6.16 -17.49 -5.77
CA ASN A 699 5.32 -17.18 -6.94
C ASN A 699 4.78 -15.74 -7.05
N VAL A 700 5.37 -14.79 -6.32
CA VAL A 700 5.01 -13.36 -6.41
C VAL A 700 5.37 -12.77 -7.79
N ARG A 701 4.49 -11.94 -8.33
CA ARG A 701 4.63 -11.28 -9.65
C ARG A 701 4.66 -9.76 -9.46
N LEU A 702 5.76 -9.10 -9.86
CA LEU A 702 5.81 -7.64 -9.95
C LEU A 702 5.80 -7.21 -11.43
N ASN A 703 5.01 -6.19 -11.74
CA ASN A 703 5.03 -5.53 -13.05
C ASN A 703 5.88 -4.24 -13.01
N ILE A 704 6.17 -3.68 -14.19
CA ILE A 704 7.08 -2.54 -14.36
C ILE A 704 6.70 -1.36 -13.45
N HIS A 705 7.68 -0.82 -12.73
CA HIS A 705 7.50 0.24 -11.73
C HIS A 705 6.60 -0.11 -10.52
N ALA A 706 6.27 -1.38 -10.28
CA ALA A 706 5.76 -1.80 -8.97
C ALA A 706 6.88 -1.68 -7.92
N ASN A 707 6.69 -0.83 -6.93
CA ASN A 707 7.75 -0.45 -5.98
C ASN A 707 7.43 -0.88 -4.55
N ILE A 708 8.44 -1.40 -3.85
CA ILE A 708 8.42 -1.77 -2.44
C ILE A 708 9.34 -0.82 -1.67
N GLN A 709 8.77 0.06 -0.85
CA GLN A 709 9.50 1.10 -0.12
C GLN A 709 9.50 0.79 1.38
N CYS A 710 10.61 0.30 1.92
CA CYS A 710 10.72 -0.06 3.35
C CYS A 710 11.11 1.11 4.26
N HIS A 711 11.03 2.33 3.74
CA HIS A 711 11.32 3.54 4.50
C HIS A 711 10.26 4.63 4.27
N SER A 712 10.02 5.44 5.29
CA SER A 712 9.19 6.64 5.22
C SER A 712 9.94 7.82 5.84
N PHE A 713 9.74 9.02 5.28
CA PHE A 713 10.32 10.23 5.85
C PHE A 713 9.28 10.94 6.72
N GLU A 714 9.44 10.84 8.04
CA GLU A 714 8.44 11.29 9.02
C GLU A 714 9.08 12.21 10.06
N GLN A 715 8.47 13.38 10.25
CA GLN A 715 8.96 14.41 11.20
C GLN A 715 10.44 14.79 10.99
N ARG A 716 10.92 14.66 9.74
CA ARG A 716 12.33 14.86 9.33
C ARG A 716 13.30 13.77 9.78
N ILE A 717 12.78 12.58 10.09
CA ILE A 717 13.54 11.39 10.41
C ILE A 717 13.21 10.33 9.36
N LEU A 718 14.25 9.74 8.75
CA LEU A 718 14.09 8.55 7.92
C LEU A 718 13.77 7.37 8.83
N LYS A 719 12.51 6.93 8.84
CA LYS A 719 12.08 5.71 9.51
C LYS A 719 12.19 4.55 8.53
N ARG A 720 12.58 3.38 9.03
CA ARG A 720 12.60 2.12 8.27
C ARG A 720 11.70 1.11 8.96
N ALA A 721 10.94 0.35 8.19
CA ALA A 721 10.09 -0.74 8.69
C ALA A 721 9.95 -1.83 7.61
N PRO A 722 10.00 -3.11 7.98
CA PRO A 722 10.00 -4.20 7.01
C PRO A 722 8.69 -4.30 6.25
N VAL A 723 8.75 -4.82 5.02
CA VAL A 723 7.57 -5.11 4.20
C VAL A 723 7.50 -6.60 3.93
N ILE A 724 6.33 -7.19 4.17
CA ILE A 724 6.07 -8.62 3.96
C ILE A 724 5.01 -8.76 2.86
N ILE A 725 5.37 -9.47 1.80
CA ILE A 725 4.48 -9.85 0.70
C ILE A 725 4.36 -11.38 0.72
N GLY A 726 3.13 -11.88 0.88
CA GLY A 726 2.82 -13.30 0.91
C GLY A 726 2.88 -13.96 -0.48
N ASN A 727 2.68 -15.26 -0.50
CA ASN A 727 2.76 -16.08 -1.71
C ASN A 727 1.75 -15.62 -2.78
N SER A 728 2.11 -15.80 -4.04
CA SER A 728 1.30 -15.54 -5.25
C SER A 728 0.65 -14.15 -5.32
N CYS A 729 1.18 -13.16 -4.60
CA CYS A 729 0.77 -11.76 -4.78
C CYS A 729 1.12 -11.26 -6.19
N VAL A 730 0.20 -10.49 -6.80
CA VAL A 730 0.40 -9.83 -8.09
C VAL A 730 0.34 -8.31 -7.89
N LEU A 731 1.49 -7.64 -8.09
CA LEU A 731 1.63 -6.19 -7.96
C LEU A 731 1.72 -5.58 -9.36
N MET A 732 0.62 -5.01 -9.85
CA MET A 732 0.57 -4.44 -11.21
C MET A 732 1.31 -3.09 -11.32
N SER A 733 1.48 -2.62 -12.56
CA SER A 733 2.42 -1.56 -12.92
C SER A 733 2.19 -0.24 -12.17
N SER A 734 3.26 0.40 -11.72
CA SER A 734 3.20 1.63 -10.90
C SER A 734 2.41 1.50 -9.58
N SER A 735 2.22 0.30 -9.02
CA SER A 735 1.77 0.15 -7.63
C SER A 735 2.90 0.50 -6.65
N LEU A 736 2.54 0.90 -5.43
CA LEU A 736 3.50 1.26 -4.38
C LEU A 736 3.06 0.69 -3.02
N VAL A 737 3.93 -0.11 -2.42
CA VAL A 737 3.77 -0.63 -1.05
C VAL A 737 4.70 0.12 -0.11
N MET A 738 4.14 0.75 0.92
CA MET A 738 4.88 1.54 1.90
C MET A 738 5.48 0.70 3.03
N ALA A 739 6.32 1.32 3.86
CA ALA A 739 7.03 0.67 4.95
C ALA A 739 6.07 0.05 5.99
N GLY A 740 6.42 -1.11 6.55
CA GLY A 740 5.64 -1.79 7.58
C GLY A 740 4.45 -2.62 7.09
N CYS A 741 4.14 -2.60 5.79
CA CYS A 741 2.96 -3.31 5.25
C CYS A 741 3.10 -4.82 5.28
N LYS A 742 1.97 -5.51 5.42
CA LYS A 742 1.86 -6.98 5.35
C LYS A 742 0.74 -7.36 4.38
N LEU A 743 1.09 -7.95 3.24
CA LEU A 743 0.13 -8.46 2.25
C LEU A 743 0.07 -9.98 2.42
N MET A 744 -0.95 -10.52 3.09
CA MET A 744 -1.03 -11.97 3.38
C MET A 744 -1.80 -12.70 2.29
N GLY A 745 -1.36 -13.88 1.86
CA GLY A 745 -2.02 -14.66 0.77
C GLY A 745 -1.96 -14.00 -0.62
N ASN A 746 -2.75 -14.49 -1.58
CA ASN A 746 -2.68 -14.12 -2.99
C ASN A 746 -3.34 -12.75 -3.28
N ASN A 747 -2.74 -11.65 -2.84
CA ASN A 747 -3.27 -10.30 -3.07
C ASN A 747 -3.02 -9.82 -4.50
N ARG A 748 -3.99 -9.11 -5.09
CA ARG A 748 -3.81 -8.45 -6.40
C ARG A 748 -3.92 -6.93 -6.27
N LEU A 749 -2.83 -6.21 -6.52
CA LEU A 749 -2.81 -4.75 -6.56
C LEU A 749 -2.91 -4.28 -8.01
N TYR A 750 -3.93 -3.49 -8.34
CA TYR A 750 -4.09 -2.89 -9.67
C TYR A 750 -3.08 -1.76 -9.94
N PRO A 751 -2.93 -1.30 -11.19
CA PRO A 751 -2.03 -0.19 -11.50
C PRO A 751 -2.37 1.08 -10.71
N TYR A 752 -1.36 1.87 -10.37
CA TYR A 752 -1.48 3.07 -9.51
C TYR A 752 -2.09 2.83 -8.11
N THR A 753 -1.99 1.62 -7.56
CA THR A 753 -2.48 1.33 -6.20
C THR A 753 -1.44 1.71 -5.14
N LEU A 754 -1.85 2.44 -4.09
CA LEU A 754 -1.01 2.80 -2.94
C LEU A 754 -1.49 2.10 -1.67
N ILE A 755 -0.67 1.18 -1.15
CA ILE A 755 -0.87 0.58 0.18
C ILE A 755 -0.23 1.50 1.22
N MET A 756 -0.99 1.89 2.25
CA MET A 756 -0.52 2.83 3.26
C MET A 756 0.36 2.12 4.29
N LYS A 757 1.32 2.85 4.88
CA LYS A 757 2.25 2.31 5.86
C LYS A 757 1.54 1.51 6.98
N ASN A 758 2.14 0.39 7.36
CA ASN A 758 1.61 -0.56 8.36
C ASN A 758 0.23 -1.20 8.02
N ASP A 759 -0.29 -1.07 6.80
CA ASP A 759 -1.53 -1.77 6.40
C ASP A 759 -1.32 -3.30 6.39
N LEU A 760 -2.38 -4.02 6.79
CA LEU A 760 -2.50 -5.47 6.67
C LEU A 760 -3.58 -5.79 5.64
N LEU A 761 -3.21 -6.38 4.49
CA LEU A 761 -4.16 -6.85 3.49
C LEU A 761 -4.52 -8.32 3.76
N LEU A 762 -5.82 -8.63 3.67
CA LEU A 762 -6.39 -9.95 3.90
C LEU A 762 -6.05 -10.92 2.75
N PRO A 763 -5.91 -12.23 3.00
CA PRO A 763 -5.77 -13.25 1.96
C PRO A 763 -6.76 -13.13 0.81
N ASN A 764 -6.27 -13.34 -0.41
CA ASN A 764 -7.04 -13.46 -1.64
C ASN A 764 -7.89 -12.22 -1.97
N THR A 765 -7.42 -11.02 -1.61
CA THR A 765 -8.13 -9.77 -1.86
C THR A 765 -7.53 -8.93 -2.99
N GLN A 766 -8.38 -8.23 -3.73
CA GLN A 766 -8.01 -7.35 -4.84
C GLN A 766 -8.14 -5.88 -4.45
N TRP A 767 -7.15 -5.04 -4.79
CA TRP A 767 -7.08 -3.65 -4.33
C TRP A 767 -6.77 -2.68 -5.47
N LYS A 768 -7.43 -1.53 -5.45
CA LYS A 768 -7.21 -0.45 -6.43
C LYS A 768 -7.27 0.94 -5.78
N GLY A 769 -6.45 1.86 -6.29
CA GLY A 769 -6.62 3.31 -6.10
C GLY A 769 -5.71 3.95 -5.05
N LEU A 770 -5.97 5.23 -4.79
CA LEU A 770 -5.09 6.14 -4.04
C LEU A 770 -5.87 6.89 -2.93
N PRO A 771 -5.79 6.48 -1.65
CA PRO A 771 -5.22 5.23 -1.16
C PRO A 771 -6.02 4.01 -1.60
N ALA A 772 -5.41 2.83 -1.51
CA ALA A 772 -6.01 1.57 -1.96
C ALA A 772 -7.35 1.27 -1.28
N LYS A 773 -8.28 0.77 -2.08
CA LYS A 773 -9.59 0.26 -1.64
C LYS A 773 -9.76 -1.16 -2.15
N LEU A 774 -10.39 -1.98 -1.32
CA LEU A 774 -10.82 -3.33 -1.68
C LEU A 774 -11.80 -3.26 -2.86
N LEU A 775 -11.46 -3.91 -3.97
CA LEU A 775 -12.37 -4.15 -5.08
C LEU A 775 -13.27 -5.34 -4.71
N THR A 776 -14.57 -5.10 -4.67
CA THR A 776 -15.58 -6.14 -4.46
C THR A 776 -16.12 -6.63 -5.80
N THR A 777 -15.49 -7.68 -6.36
CA THR A 777 -15.94 -8.63 -7.41
C THR A 777 -14.74 -9.52 -7.79
N GLN A 778 -14.83 -10.72 -8.38
CA GLN A 778 -15.89 -11.72 -8.35
C GLN A 778 -15.35 -12.98 -7.67
N VAL A 779 -16.30 -13.85 -7.37
CA VAL A 779 -16.28 -14.92 -6.40
C VAL A 779 -17.03 -15.96 -7.32
N THR A 780 -16.41 -17.04 -7.85
CA THR A 780 -16.95 -17.90 -8.97
C THR A 780 -17.00 -19.42 -8.73
N SER A 781 -18.10 -20.08 -9.12
CA SER A 781 -18.52 -21.43 -8.67
C SER A 781 -18.47 -22.45 -9.78
N SER A 782 -17.50 -23.34 -9.73
CA SER A 782 -17.63 -24.69 -10.29
C SER A 782 -16.51 -25.59 -9.79
N GLN A 783 -16.80 -26.89 -9.65
CA GLN A 783 -15.85 -27.98 -9.36
C GLN A 783 -15.37 -28.15 -7.90
N PHE A 784 -16.32 -28.42 -7.01
CA PHE A 784 -16.06 -29.34 -5.89
C PHE A 784 -16.20 -30.79 -6.39
N VAL A 785 -15.12 -31.58 -6.30
CA VAL A 785 -15.19 -33.04 -6.23
C VAL A 785 -14.33 -33.50 -5.05
N LEU A 786 -14.92 -34.36 -4.21
CA LEU A 786 -14.35 -34.89 -2.98
C LEU A 786 -12.97 -35.56 -3.19
N PHE A 787 -12.10 -35.49 -2.18
CA PHE A 787 -11.62 -36.69 -1.44
C PHE A 787 -11.21 -36.33 0.00
N ARG A 788 -11.05 -37.35 0.85
CA ARG A 788 -11.06 -37.28 2.32
C ARG A 788 -9.67 -37.22 2.98
N ASP A 789 -9.67 -36.63 4.17
CA ASP A 789 -8.92 -36.93 5.40
C ASP A 789 -7.78 -37.98 5.38
N ASN A 790 -6.60 -37.55 5.87
CA ASN A 790 -5.80 -38.12 6.98
C ASN A 790 -4.55 -37.21 7.15
N GLU A 791 -4.35 -36.52 8.28
CA GLU A 791 -3.47 -36.92 9.42
C GLU A 791 -1.98 -37.11 9.06
N VAL A 792 -0.96 -36.59 9.78
CA VAL A 792 -0.89 -35.96 11.12
C VAL A 792 0.43 -35.16 11.34
N GLU A 793 0.41 -34.19 12.27
CA GLU A 793 1.50 -33.50 13.04
C GLU A 793 2.90 -33.17 12.43
N GLN A 794 3.40 -31.93 12.62
CA GLN A 794 4.29 -31.53 13.75
C GLN A 794 4.64 -30.01 13.76
N GLN A 795 5.05 -29.48 14.92
CA GLN A 795 5.12 -28.03 15.26
C GLN A 795 6.51 -27.38 15.01
N PRO A 796 6.59 -26.04 14.83
CA PRO A 796 7.82 -25.24 14.93
C PRO A 796 8.06 -24.63 16.33
N SER A 797 9.28 -24.13 16.58
CA SER A 797 9.81 -23.70 17.89
C SER A 797 9.75 -22.18 18.17
N SER A 798 9.94 -21.82 19.45
CA SER A 798 9.63 -20.54 20.14
C SER A 798 10.79 -19.52 20.28
N GLU A 799 10.48 -18.41 20.98
CA GLU A 799 11.35 -17.34 21.57
C GLU A 799 11.53 -16.06 20.68
N ASP A 800 11.23 -14.82 21.10
CA ASP A 800 10.63 -14.32 22.36
C ASP A 800 9.87 -12.99 22.17
N VAL A 801 8.54 -13.06 21.96
CA VAL A 801 7.55 -12.37 22.81
C VAL A 801 6.46 -13.40 23.17
N ASP A 802 6.92 -14.62 23.44
CA ASP A 802 6.14 -15.78 23.85
C ASP A 802 6.51 -16.09 25.30
N SER A 803 5.64 -15.76 26.24
CA SER A 803 5.71 -16.38 27.57
C SER A 803 4.38 -16.34 28.28
N LEU A 804 3.77 -15.18 28.56
CA LEU A 804 2.54 -15.15 29.38
C LEU A 804 1.31 -15.73 28.69
N SER A 805 1.02 -15.37 27.43
CA SER A 805 -0.10 -15.96 26.67
C SER A 805 0.13 -17.43 26.39
N PHE A 806 1.35 -17.79 25.98
CA PHE A 806 1.76 -19.17 25.74
C PHE A 806 1.67 -20.02 27.03
N TRP A 807 2.11 -19.51 28.19
CA TRP A 807 1.97 -20.20 29.48
C TRP A 807 0.52 -20.28 29.96
N TYR A 808 -0.29 -19.23 29.83
CA TYR A 808 -1.71 -19.30 30.21
C TYR A 808 -2.45 -20.35 29.39
N GLU A 809 -2.26 -20.33 28.06
CA GLU A 809 -2.87 -21.29 27.15
C GLU A 809 -2.32 -22.71 27.38
N TRP A 810 -1.01 -22.85 27.65
CA TRP A 810 -0.39 -24.13 27.99
C TRP A 810 -0.88 -24.68 29.34
N ILE A 811 -0.93 -23.88 30.42
CA ILE A 811 -1.47 -24.30 31.73
C ILE A 811 -2.94 -24.70 31.59
N ALA A 812 -3.75 -23.84 30.95
CA ALA A 812 -5.17 -24.05 30.86
C ALA A 812 -5.52 -25.31 30.04
N ASN A 813 -4.79 -25.58 28.96
CA ASN A 813 -4.96 -26.77 28.12
C ASN A 813 -4.29 -28.03 28.69
N ALA A 814 -3.05 -27.98 29.17
CA ALA A 814 -2.27 -29.17 29.60
C ALA A 814 -2.90 -29.88 30.80
N TYR A 815 -3.56 -29.13 31.69
CA TYR A 815 -4.28 -29.66 32.85
C TYR A 815 -5.80 -29.52 32.71
N SER A 816 -6.31 -29.38 31.47
CA SER A 816 -7.74 -29.20 31.18
C SER A 816 -8.57 -30.31 31.78
N ASN A 817 -8.16 -31.57 31.63
CA ASN A 817 -8.86 -32.77 32.13
C ASN A 817 -8.81 -32.98 33.65
N VAL A 818 -8.22 -32.06 34.43
CA VAL A 818 -8.15 -32.20 35.89
C VAL A 818 -9.35 -31.52 36.53
N ASP A 819 -10.40 -32.30 36.84
CA ASP A 819 -11.68 -31.82 37.39
C ASP A 819 -11.56 -31.20 38.80
N GLU A 820 -10.43 -31.39 39.49
CA GLU A 820 -10.12 -30.77 40.79
C GLU A 820 -9.68 -29.29 40.65
N LEU A 821 -9.29 -28.83 39.44
CA LEU A 821 -8.88 -27.44 39.16
C LEU A 821 -9.94 -26.71 38.33
N GLN A 822 -11.02 -26.30 39.00
CA GLN A 822 -12.16 -25.64 38.37
C GLN A 822 -12.06 -24.11 38.42
N PHE A 823 -11.69 -23.57 39.58
CA PHE A 823 -11.44 -22.14 39.79
C PHE A 823 -9.95 -21.84 39.64
N MET A 824 -9.63 -20.68 39.06
CA MET A 824 -8.26 -20.19 38.87
C MET A 824 -8.03 -18.87 39.61
N ASN A 825 -8.64 -18.73 40.80
CA ASN A 825 -8.59 -17.52 41.63
C ASN A 825 -7.97 -17.81 43.02
N TYR A 826 -7.57 -16.77 43.74
CA TYR A 826 -6.93 -16.89 45.07
C TYR A 826 -7.93 -17.13 46.20
N GLY A 827 -9.20 -16.79 45.97
CA GLY A 827 -10.29 -17.02 46.91
C GLY A 827 -10.36 -15.99 48.05
N TYR A 828 -11.37 -16.14 48.90
CA TYR A 828 -11.69 -15.25 50.01
C TYR A 828 -12.16 -16.07 51.21
N ALA A 829 -11.78 -15.67 52.43
CA ALA A 829 -12.29 -16.25 53.66
C ALA A 829 -12.38 -15.17 54.76
N ASP A 830 -13.53 -15.07 55.41
CA ASP A 830 -13.66 -14.28 56.64
C ASP A 830 -13.01 -14.98 57.84
N PHE A 831 -12.61 -14.20 58.84
CA PHE A 831 -11.91 -14.69 60.02
C PHE A 831 -12.82 -15.42 61.03
N ASP A 832 -14.14 -15.19 60.95
CA ASP A 832 -15.13 -15.68 61.92
C ASP A 832 -16.13 -16.71 61.32
N GLU A 833 -16.04 -17.05 60.01
CA GLU A 833 -17.00 -17.95 59.33
C GLU A 833 -16.54 -19.42 59.40
N HIS A 834 -17.47 -20.37 59.51
CA HIS A 834 -17.15 -21.80 59.54
C HIS A 834 -16.73 -22.30 58.16
N ILE A 835 -15.47 -22.68 58.00
CA ILE A 835 -14.89 -23.20 56.76
C ILE A 835 -15.50 -24.57 56.46
N ASP A 836 -16.19 -24.69 55.32
CA ASP A 836 -16.72 -25.96 54.82
C ASP A 836 -15.60 -26.84 54.23
N ASN A 837 -15.78 -28.15 54.21
CA ASN A 837 -14.82 -29.13 53.66
C ASN A 837 -14.79 -29.15 52.11
N ASP A 838 -15.52 -28.26 51.44
CA ASP A 838 -15.46 -28.07 49.98
C ASP A 838 -14.13 -27.41 49.58
N SER A 839 -13.33 -28.11 48.77
CA SER A 839 -12.03 -27.60 48.29
C SER A 839 -12.13 -26.27 47.52
N ASN A 840 -13.30 -25.96 46.95
CA ASN A 840 -13.57 -24.73 46.23
C ASN A 840 -14.29 -23.66 47.09
N TYR A 841 -14.45 -23.87 48.39
CA TYR A 841 -15.18 -22.97 49.31
C TYR A 841 -14.69 -21.51 49.20
N CYS A 842 -13.39 -21.26 49.38
CA CYS A 842 -12.85 -19.90 49.33
C CYS A 842 -13.01 -19.24 47.96
N SER A 843 -12.92 -20.01 46.88
CA SER A 843 -13.13 -19.50 45.51
C SER A 843 -14.58 -19.10 45.25
N LYS A 844 -15.56 -19.83 45.81
CA LYS A 844 -16.99 -19.49 45.76
C LYS A 844 -17.30 -18.27 46.64
N GLN A 845 -16.69 -18.20 47.82
CA GLN A 845 -16.81 -17.04 48.72
C GLN A 845 -16.28 -15.76 48.08
N LEU A 846 -15.21 -15.81 47.26
CA LEU A 846 -14.74 -14.65 46.50
C LEU A 846 -15.81 -14.14 45.51
N TYR A 847 -16.50 -15.03 44.78
CA TYR A 847 -17.61 -14.61 43.92
C TYR A 847 -18.81 -14.06 44.73
N LYS A 848 -19.17 -14.67 45.85
CA LYS A 848 -20.20 -14.16 46.78
C LYS A 848 -19.88 -12.74 47.24
N GLU A 849 -18.61 -12.47 47.57
CA GLU A 849 -18.09 -11.17 48.00
C GLU A 849 -18.10 -10.13 46.87
N VAL A 850 -17.65 -10.50 45.65
CA VAL A 850 -17.72 -9.65 44.45
C VAL A 850 -19.16 -9.27 44.09
N LEU A 851 -20.13 -10.17 44.35
CA LEU A 851 -21.55 -9.99 44.08
C LEU A 851 -22.33 -9.32 45.23
N ALA A 852 -21.73 -9.07 46.39
CA ALA A 852 -22.43 -8.93 47.66
C ALA A 852 -23.54 -7.85 47.72
N GLN A 853 -23.50 -6.83 46.86
CA GLN A 853 -24.49 -5.74 46.82
C GLN A 853 -25.29 -5.67 45.50
N VAL A 854 -25.03 -6.56 44.54
CA VAL A 854 -25.66 -6.51 43.20
C VAL A 854 -26.29 -7.87 42.85
N SER A 855 -27.62 -7.90 42.81
CA SER A 855 -28.36 -9.10 42.40
C SER A 855 -28.20 -9.36 40.91
N LEU A 856 -27.81 -10.58 40.53
CA LEU A 856 -27.79 -11.03 39.13
C LEU A 856 -29.17 -11.49 38.62
N THR A 857 -30.18 -11.59 39.49
CA THR A 857 -31.47 -12.20 39.13
C THR A 857 -32.18 -11.38 38.06
N ASN A 858 -32.54 -12.04 36.95
CA ASN A 858 -33.11 -11.44 35.74
C ASN A 858 -32.26 -10.30 35.13
N GLN A 859 -30.93 -10.39 35.22
CA GLN A 859 -30.00 -9.46 34.57
C GLN A 859 -29.30 -10.13 33.38
N THR A 860 -28.87 -9.35 32.38
CA THR A 860 -27.94 -9.82 31.34
C THR A 860 -26.49 -9.56 31.76
N VAL A 861 -25.73 -10.64 31.95
CA VAL A 861 -24.41 -10.64 32.59
C VAL A 861 -23.31 -11.10 31.62
N LEU A 862 -22.18 -10.41 31.62
CA LEU A 862 -20.94 -10.82 30.94
C LEU A 862 -19.83 -10.98 31.97
N GLU A 863 -19.19 -12.14 32.03
CA GLU A 863 -17.95 -12.35 32.76
C GLU A 863 -16.77 -12.31 31.78
N VAL A 864 -15.84 -11.39 32.01
CA VAL A 864 -14.66 -11.18 31.17
C VAL A 864 -13.45 -11.85 31.80
N SER A 865 -12.72 -12.61 30.99
CA SER A 865 -11.68 -13.56 31.41
C SER A 865 -12.26 -14.62 32.35
N CYS A 866 -13.33 -15.28 31.92
CA CYS A 866 -14.04 -16.30 32.70
C CYS A 866 -13.22 -17.57 32.97
N GLY A 867 -12.04 -17.71 32.37
CA GLY A 867 -11.17 -18.88 32.51
C GLY A 867 -11.93 -20.17 32.21
N ARG A 868 -11.80 -21.15 33.10
CA ARG A 868 -12.48 -22.46 33.01
C ARG A 868 -14.00 -22.43 33.27
N GLY A 869 -14.61 -21.25 33.42
CA GLY A 869 -16.07 -21.10 33.48
C GLY A 869 -16.74 -21.51 34.80
N ALA A 870 -15.99 -21.99 35.80
CA ALA A 870 -16.55 -22.41 37.08
C ALA A 870 -17.24 -21.28 37.86
N GLY A 871 -16.71 -20.04 37.76
CA GLY A 871 -17.35 -18.82 38.25
C GLY A 871 -18.72 -18.60 37.61
N ALA A 872 -18.76 -18.54 36.28
CA ALA A 872 -19.99 -18.46 35.49
C ALA A 872 -21.04 -19.51 35.86
N VAL A 873 -20.64 -20.78 35.95
CA VAL A 873 -21.54 -21.90 36.31
C VAL A 873 -22.11 -21.71 37.72
N TRP A 874 -21.26 -21.39 38.70
CA TRP A 874 -21.69 -21.16 40.07
C TRP A 874 -22.63 -19.95 40.18
N CYS A 875 -22.35 -18.86 39.47
CA CYS A 875 -23.21 -17.68 39.41
C CYS A 875 -24.59 -18.00 38.81
N VAL A 876 -24.63 -18.75 37.71
CA VAL A 876 -25.88 -19.17 37.04
C VAL A 876 -26.73 -20.05 37.94
N ASP A 877 -26.10 -20.99 38.66
CA ASP A 877 -26.81 -21.95 39.52
C ASP A 877 -27.33 -21.34 40.83
N ASN A 878 -26.71 -20.27 41.34
CA ASN A 878 -27.08 -19.67 42.63
C ASN A 878 -27.89 -18.36 42.52
N TYR A 879 -27.75 -17.58 41.44
CA TYR A 879 -28.34 -16.25 41.33
C TYR A 879 -29.34 -16.07 40.17
N VAL A 880 -29.47 -17.08 39.30
CA VAL A 880 -30.54 -17.19 38.28
C VAL A 880 -30.65 -15.94 37.36
N PRO A 881 -29.59 -15.58 36.62
CA PRO A 881 -29.60 -14.48 35.66
C PRO A 881 -30.49 -14.77 34.44
N ASP A 882 -30.87 -13.75 33.68
CA ASP A 882 -31.62 -13.94 32.42
C ASP A 882 -30.71 -14.55 31.35
N SER A 883 -29.49 -14.00 31.22
CA SER A 883 -28.41 -14.59 30.44
C SER A 883 -27.06 -14.32 31.09
N TYR A 884 -26.16 -15.28 30.99
CA TYR A 884 -24.77 -15.17 31.43
C TYR A 884 -23.85 -15.59 30.29
N VAL A 885 -22.86 -14.77 29.97
CA VAL A 885 -21.87 -15.09 28.95
C VAL A 885 -20.47 -15.02 29.55
N GLY A 886 -19.73 -16.13 29.51
CA GLY A 886 -18.29 -16.12 29.79
C GLY A 886 -17.50 -15.76 28.54
N ALA A 887 -16.56 -14.83 28.66
CA ALA A 887 -15.65 -14.43 27.60
C ALA A 887 -14.19 -14.64 28.02
N ASP A 888 -13.37 -15.17 27.12
CA ASP A 888 -11.93 -15.33 27.32
C ASP A 888 -11.18 -15.13 25.99
N LEU A 889 -9.88 -14.87 26.05
CA LEU A 889 -9.04 -14.65 24.89
C LEU A 889 -8.66 -15.97 24.19
N SER A 890 -8.47 -17.06 24.95
CA SER A 890 -8.09 -18.37 24.39
C SER A 890 -9.31 -19.12 23.85
N SER A 891 -9.23 -19.54 22.59
CA SER A 891 -10.23 -20.40 21.97
C SER A 891 -10.30 -21.78 22.63
N GLY A 892 -9.14 -22.38 22.95
CA GLY A 892 -9.07 -23.68 23.61
C GLY A 892 -9.77 -23.69 24.97
N VAL A 893 -9.59 -22.65 25.78
CA VAL A 893 -10.29 -22.47 27.06
C VAL A 893 -11.80 -22.39 26.86
N ILE A 894 -12.25 -21.58 25.91
CA ILE A 894 -13.67 -21.41 25.61
C ILE A 894 -14.32 -22.70 25.08
N ASP A 895 -13.60 -23.48 24.28
CA ASP A 895 -14.12 -24.76 23.78
C ASP A 895 -14.21 -25.83 24.87
N VAL A 896 -13.27 -25.86 25.83
CA VAL A 896 -13.39 -26.70 27.05
C VAL A 896 -14.61 -26.27 27.89
N CYS A 897 -14.83 -24.96 28.07
CA CYS A 897 -15.99 -24.43 28.79
C CYS A 897 -17.31 -24.81 28.11
N ARG A 898 -17.38 -24.70 26.77
CA ARG A 898 -18.54 -25.14 25.98
C ARG A 898 -18.78 -26.64 26.14
N GLN A 899 -17.75 -27.48 26.03
CA GLN A 899 -17.89 -28.93 26.19
C GLN A 899 -18.43 -29.29 27.57
N ARG A 900 -17.80 -28.79 28.65
CA ARG A 900 -18.18 -29.12 30.04
C ARG A 900 -19.53 -28.55 30.49
N HIS A 901 -19.95 -27.41 29.94
CA HIS A 901 -21.09 -26.64 30.48
C HIS A 901 -22.21 -26.39 29.46
N SER A 902 -22.13 -27.00 28.27
CA SER A 902 -23.13 -26.99 27.18
C SER A 902 -24.59 -27.21 27.62
N MET A 903 -24.82 -27.95 28.70
CA MET A 903 -26.16 -28.32 29.19
C MET A 903 -26.85 -27.22 30.04
N LYS A 904 -26.23 -26.05 30.25
CA LYS A 904 -26.79 -24.94 31.05
C LYS A 904 -27.47 -23.90 30.14
N PRO A 905 -28.81 -23.84 30.03
CA PRO A 905 -29.51 -23.09 28.97
C PRO A 905 -29.40 -21.56 29.07
N ARG A 906 -28.94 -21.01 30.20
CA ARG A 906 -28.72 -19.56 30.39
C ARG A 906 -27.25 -19.15 30.33
N LEU A 907 -26.35 -20.11 30.08
CA LEU A 907 -24.90 -19.90 30.06
C LEU A 907 -24.37 -20.14 28.64
N SER A 908 -23.55 -19.23 28.15
CA SER A 908 -22.81 -19.41 26.89
C SER A 908 -21.39 -18.89 27.02
N PHE A 909 -20.53 -19.27 26.08
CA PHE A 909 -19.11 -18.90 26.09
C PHE A 909 -18.64 -18.39 24.73
N VAL A 910 -17.90 -17.28 24.71
CA VAL A 910 -17.42 -16.59 23.51
C VAL A 910 -15.93 -16.29 23.58
N VAL A 911 -15.23 -16.39 22.45
CA VAL A 911 -13.85 -15.91 22.33
C VAL A 911 -13.89 -14.41 22.11
N ALA A 912 -13.23 -13.64 22.97
CA ALA A 912 -13.20 -12.18 22.87
C ALA A 912 -11.92 -11.59 23.49
N ASP A 913 -11.27 -10.70 22.73
CA ASP A 913 -10.22 -9.84 23.25
C ASP A 913 -10.83 -8.59 23.88
N ALA A 914 -10.97 -8.62 25.21
CA ALA A 914 -11.56 -7.53 25.99
C ALA A 914 -10.82 -6.19 25.89
N THR A 915 -9.55 -6.19 25.45
CA THR A 915 -8.76 -4.96 25.25
C THR A 915 -9.00 -4.33 23.87
N LYS A 916 -9.47 -5.11 22.89
CA LYS A 916 -9.74 -4.66 21.52
C LYS A 916 -11.23 -4.48 21.22
N TYR A 917 -12.05 -5.49 21.51
CA TYR A 917 -13.48 -5.49 21.21
C TYR A 917 -14.24 -6.57 21.99
N LEU A 918 -15.24 -6.16 22.79
CA LEU A 918 -16.23 -7.07 23.35
C LEU A 918 -17.38 -7.28 22.33
N PRO A 919 -17.74 -8.52 21.94
CA PRO A 919 -18.68 -8.83 20.85
C PRO A 919 -20.17 -8.64 21.23
N PHE A 920 -20.46 -7.56 21.95
CA PHE A 920 -21.78 -7.17 22.43
C PHE A 920 -22.14 -5.79 21.88
N ALA A 921 -23.42 -5.56 21.64
CA ALA A 921 -23.91 -4.26 21.19
C ALA A 921 -23.71 -3.19 22.28
N ASN A 922 -23.71 -1.91 21.88
CA ASN A 922 -23.66 -0.81 22.84
C ASN A 922 -24.90 -0.88 23.74
N GLU A 923 -24.70 -0.71 25.05
CA GLU A 923 -25.79 -0.64 26.04
C GLU A 923 -26.72 -1.88 26.03
N SER A 924 -26.12 -3.06 25.93
CA SER A 924 -26.82 -4.36 25.83
C SER A 924 -26.69 -5.25 27.07
N LEU A 925 -25.83 -4.89 28.03
CA LEU A 925 -25.57 -5.66 29.25
C LEU A 925 -25.95 -4.85 30.49
N ASP A 926 -26.54 -5.51 31.48
CA ASP A 926 -26.82 -4.90 32.79
C ASP A 926 -25.59 -4.96 33.70
N ILE A 927 -24.85 -6.07 33.65
CA ILE A 927 -23.72 -6.35 34.53
C ILE A 927 -22.54 -6.88 33.73
N VAL A 928 -21.34 -6.36 34.03
CA VAL A 928 -20.06 -6.95 33.61
C VAL A 928 -19.28 -7.34 34.86
N ILE A 929 -18.68 -8.54 34.86
CA ILE A 929 -17.87 -9.09 35.94
C ILE A 929 -16.46 -9.32 35.40
N CYS A 930 -15.42 -9.04 36.19
CA CYS A 930 -14.03 -9.33 35.87
C CYS A 930 -13.26 -9.63 37.16
N VAL A 931 -12.67 -10.83 37.25
CA VAL A 931 -11.97 -11.34 38.45
C VAL A 931 -10.58 -11.81 38.02
N GLU A 932 -9.53 -11.30 38.66
CA GLU A 932 -8.11 -11.71 38.50
C GLU A 932 -7.59 -11.74 37.05
N ALA A 933 -7.81 -10.67 36.27
CA ALA A 933 -7.49 -10.68 34.83
C ALA A 933 -6.83 -9.40 34.31
N THR A 934 -7.22 -8.23 34.80
CA THR A 934 -6.72 -6.95 34.28
C THR A 934 -5.22 -6.74 34.55
N HIS A 935 -4.67 -7.35 35.61
CA HIS A 935 -3.23 -7.32 35.88
C HIS A 935 -2.38 -7.99 34.78
N ALA A 936 -2.97 -8.85 33.96
CA ALA A 936 -2.31 -9.54 32.85
C ALA A 936 -2.43 -8.80 31.50
N TYR A 937 -3.16 -7.68 31.42
CA TYR A 937 -3.50 -7.03 30.13
C TYR A 937 -2.37 -6.19 29.51
N GLY A 938 -1.14 -6.21 30.04
CA GLY A 938 0.03 -5.56 29.42
C GLY A 938 0.03 -4.04 29.55
N GLY A 939 -0.46 -3.50 30.67
CA GLY A 939 -0.22 -2.11 31.06
C GLY A 939 -1.39 -1.12 30.92
N PRO A 940 -1.18 0.15 31.34
CA PRO A 940 -2.24 1.14 31.53
C PRO A 940 -3.06 1.54 30.29
N ILE A 941 -2.59 1.24 29.06
CA ILE A 941 -3.30 1.57 27.83
C ILE A 941 -4.41 0.53 27.57
N ALA A 942 -4.07 -0.76 27.64
CA ALA A 942 -5.01 -1.85 27.46
C ALA A 942 -6.14 -1.83 28.51
N VAL A 943 -5.80 -1.56 29.77
CA VAL A 943 -6.79 -1.40 30.87
C VAL A 943 -7.78 -0.25 30.59
N LYS A 944 -7.34 0.85 29.98
CA LYS A 944 -8.23 1.97 29.57
C LYS A 944 -9.10 1.64 28.37
N GLN A 945 -8.60 0.83 27.44
CA GLN A 945 -9.39 0.33 26.31
C GLN A 945 -10.47 -0.63 26.80
N PHE A 946 -10.10 -1.59 27.64
CA PHE A 946 -11.02 -2.50 28.34
C PHE A 946 -12.11 -1.72 29.10
N ALA A 947 -11.75 -0.77 29.95
CA ALA A 947 -12.71 0.07 30.68
C ALA A 947 -13.64 0.89 29.75
N SER A 948 -13.19 1.19 28.53
CA SER A 948 -13.99 1.88 27.52
C SER A 948 -14.95 0.94 26.78
N GLU A 949 -14.56 -0.31 26.57
CA GLU A 949 -15.43 -1.39 26.07
C GLU A 949 -16.48 -1.80 27.10
N VAL A 950 -16.10 -2.00 28.36
CA VAL A 950 -17.04 -2.22 29.48
C VAL A 950 -18.07 -1.10 29.56
N ALA A 951 -17.63 0.16 29.53
CA ALA A 951 -18.53 1.32 29.52
C ALA A 951 -19.33 1.48 28.20
N ARG A 952 -18.93 0.81 27.10
CA ARG A 952 -19.69 0.77 25.85
C ARG A 952 -20.82 -0.25 25.93
N VAL A 953 -20.53 -1.46 26.40
CA VAL A 953 -21.50 -2.57 26.42
C VAL A 953 -22.52 -2.48 27.56
N LEU A 954 -22.14 -1.89 28.70
CA LEU A 954 -23.07 -1.65 29.81
C LEU A 954 -24.18 -0.68 29.46
N ARG A 955 -25.39 -0.93 29.95
CA ARG A 955 -26.51 0.01 29.96
C ARG A 955 -26.24 1.20 30.89
N PRO A 956 -26.86 2.37 30.69
CA PRO A 956 -26.83 3.44 31.69
C PRO A 956 -27.36 2.92 33.03
N ASN A 957 -26.69 3.25 34.14
CA ASN A 957 -26.87 2.61 35.46
C ASN A 957 -26.50 1.11 35.58
N GLY A 958 -25.99 0.47 34.53
CA GLY A 958 -25.43 -0.88 34.62
C GLY A 958 -24.14 -0.93 35.45
N TYR A 959 -23.85 -2.11 36.01
CA TYR A 959 -22.79 -2.33 36.98
C TYR A 959 -21.57 -3.04 36.37
N PHE A 960 -20.38 -2.58 36.72
CA PHE A 960 -19.13 -3.31 36.50
C PHE A 960 -18.57 -3.75 37.86
N LEU A 961 -18.51 -5.06 38.07
CA LEU A 961 -18.00 -5.70 39.27
C LEU A 961 -16.59 -6.18 38.97
N TRP A 962 -15.62 -5.70 39.74
CA TRP A 962 -14.20 -5.92 39.45
C TRP A 962 -13.46 -6.34 40.72
N CYS A 963 -12.60 -7.34 40.59
CA CYS A 963 -11.77 -7.81 41.68
C CYS A 963 -10.39 -8.20 41.16
N ASP A 964 -9.33 -7.54 41.60
CA ASP A 964 -7.99 -7.80 41.09
C ASP A 964 -6.88 -7.28 42.01
N LEU A 965 -5.64 -7.63 41.66
CA LEU A 965 -4.42 -7.14 42.29
C LEU A 965 -3.91 -5.83 41.67
N CYS A 966 -3.37 -4.97 42.52
CA CYS A 966 -2.77 -3.67 42.20
C CYS A 966 -1.38 -3.55 42.82
N HIS A 967 -0.39 -3.08 42.06
CA HIS A 967 0.95 -2.78 42.58
C HIS A 967 1.04 -1.32 43.07
N ILE A 968 1.59 -1.09 44.27
CA ILE A 968 1.63 0.27 44.88
C ILE A 968 2.57 1.23 44.14
N ASP A 969 3.58 0.72 43.46
CA ASP A 969 4.51 1.52 42.63
C ASP A 969 3.86 2.12 41.36
N GLY A 970 2.60 1.77 41.07
CA GLY A 970 1.84 2.26 39.92
C GLY A 970 2.26 1.63 38.59
N SER A 971 3.04 0.55 38.62
CA SER A 971 3.48 -0.18 37.43
C SER A 971 2.31 -0.81 36.65
N ASP A 972 1.34 -1.40 37.35
CA ASP A 972 0.15 -2.01 36.74
C ASP A 972 -1.16 -1.77 37.52
N THR A 973 -2.27 -1.83 36.78
CA THR A 973 -3.68 -1.82 37.23
C THR A 973 -4.05 -0.92 38.43
N SER A 974 -4.10 0.40 38.24
CA SER A 974 -4.89 1.27 39.13
C SER A 974 -6.36 1.36 38.70
N ILE A 975 -7.27 1.39 39.69
CA ILE A 975 -8.69 1.79 39.54
C ILE A 975 -8.83 3.19 38.89
N ASP A 976 -7.83 4.04 39.00
CA ASP A 976 -7.78 5.33 38.29
C ASP A 976 -7.80 5.14 36.77
N TYR A 977 -7.21 4.06 36.24
CA TYR A 977 -7.24 3.75 34.81
C TYR A 977 -8.61 3.24 34.36
N LEU A 978 -9.32 2.49 35.21
CA LEU A 978 -10.69 2.05 34.96
C LEU A 978 -11.69 3.23 34.94
N THR A 979 -11.43 4.29 35.71
CA THR A 979 -12.27 5.50 35.75
C THR A 979 -11.81 6.62 34.82
N ALA A 980 -10.61 6.55 34.24
CA ALA A 980 -9.98 7.62 33.46
C ALA A 980 -10.81 8.13 32.27
N ASN A 981 -11.65 7.27 31.66
CA ASN A 981 -12.54 7.67 30.56
C ASN A 981 -13.75 8.52 31.03
N GLY A 982 -13.94 8.65 32.34
CA GLY A 982 -14.99 9.45 32.98
C GLY A 982 -16.40 8.89 32.84
N LYS A 983 -16.59 7.68 32.31
CA LYS A 983 -17.91 7.04 32.08
C LYS A 983 -18.36 6.11 33.21
N LEU A 984 -17.42 5.55 33.97
CA LEU A 984 -17.68 4.74 35.17
C LEU A 984 -17.51 5.61 36.43
N ILE A 985 -18.33 5.34 37.46
CA ILE A 985 -18.21 5.89 38.82
C ILE A 985 -17.89 4.72 39.75
N VAL A 986 -16.93 4.86 40.66
CA VAL A 986 -16.76 3.94 41.79
C VAL A 986 -17.91 4.19 42.77
N GLU A 987 -18.79 3.22 42.98
CA GLU A 987 -19.78 3.27 44.05
C GLU A 987 -19.16 2.77 45.36
N GLU A 988 -18.29 1.77 45.27
CA GLU A 988 -17.63 1.16 46.42
C GLU A 988 -16.26 0.58 46.04
N LYS A 989 -15.30 0.62 46.98
CA LYS A 989 -13.96 0.04 46.84
C LYS A 989 -13.47 -0.45 48.20
N ILE A 990 -13.20 -1.75 48.33
CA ILE A 990 -12.72 -2.39 49.57
C ILE A 990 -11.40 -3.13 49.30
N ASN A 991 -10.43 -2.97 50.19
CA ASN A 991 -9.20 -3.76 50.17
C ASN A 991 -9.46 -5.07 50.91
N ILE A 992 -9.36 -6.20 50.20
CA ILE A 992 -9.64 -7.54 50.74
C ILE A 992 -8.36 -8.38 50.88
N THR A 993 -7.17 -7.77 50.75
CA THR A 993 -5.87 -8.47 50.76
C THR A 993 -5.71 -9.42 51.95
N ARG A 994 -6.18 -9.03 53.14
CA ARG A 994 -6.09 -9.88 54.35
C ARG A 994 -6.98 -11.13 54.29
N ASN A 995 -8.18 -11.00 53.73
CA ASN A 995 -9.11 -12.12 53.55
C ASN A 995 -8.63 -13.08 52.44
N VAL A 996 -7.96 -12.55 51.42
CA VAL A 996 -7.32 -13.34 50.36
C VAL A 996 -6.08 -14.08 50.89
N LEU A 997 -5.22 -13.42 51.67
CA LEU A 997 -4.10 -14.08 52.37
C LEU A 997 -4.59 -15.19 53.30
N HIS A 998 -5.64 -14.93 54.10
CA HIS A 998 -6.25 -15.94 54.97
C HIS A 998 -6.80 -17.14 54.17
N ALA A 999 -7.44 -16.92 53.01
CA ALA A 999 -7.86 -17.98 52.12
C ALA A 999 -6.68 -18.79 51.55
N LEU A 1000 -5.59 -18.13 51.16
CA LEU A 1000 -4.37 -18.78 50.67
C LEU A 1000 -3.69 -19.62 51.75
N ASP A 1001 -3.68 -19.17 53.01
CA ASP A 1001 -3.21 -19.95 54.16
C ASP A 1001 -4.07 -21.21 54.37
N ILE A 1002 -5.41 -21.07 54.41
CA ILE A 1002 -6.35 -22.20 54.54
C ILE A 1002 -6.15 -23.22 53.42
N GLN A 1003 -6.03 -22.76 52.18
CA GLN A 1003 -5.90 -23.63 51.00
C GLN A 1003 -4.46 -24.08 50.71
N SER A 1004 -3.46 -23.60 51.46
CA SER A 1004 -2.03 -23.79 51.17
C SER A 1004 -1.64 -25.27 51.02
N ASN A 1005 -2.06 -26.11 51.96
CA ASN A 1005 -1.80 -27.55 51.96
C ASN A 1005 -2.46 -28.24 50.76
N THR A 1006 -3.74 -27.94 50.49
CA THR A 1006 -4.51 -28.54 49.38
C THR A 1006 -3.94 -28.14 48.03
N ARG A 1007 -3.61 -26.86 47.82
CA ARG A 1007 -2.95 -26.34 46.61
C ARG A 1007 -1.56 -26.95 46.43
N THR A 1008 -0.79 -27.12 47.51
CA THR A 1008 0.54 -27.76 47.47
C THR A 1008 0.43 -29.23 47.08
N GLN A 1009 -0.47 -30.00 47.72
CA GLN A 1009 -0.71 -31.40 47.37
C GLN A 1009 -1.20 -31.57 45.93
N PHE A 1010 -2.06 -30.67 45.44
CA PHE A 1010 -2.50 -30.66 44.05
C PHE A 1010 -1.32 -30.45 43.09
N ILE A 1011 -0.49 -29.43 43.33
CA ILE A 1011 0.69 -29.13 42.50
C ILE A 1011 1.68 -30.31 42.54
N GLU A 1012 1.95 -30.88 43.71
CA GLU A 1012 2.86 -32.02 43.85
C GLU A 1012 2.34 -33.30 43.17
N ARG A 1013 1.02 -33.49 43.13
CA ARG A 1013 0.36 -34.68 42.58
C ARG A 1013 0.18 -34.64 41.06
N TYR A 1014 -0.11 -33.47 40.49
CA TYR A 1014 -0.46 -33.35 39.06
C TYR A 1014 0.56 -32.57 38.23
N VAL A 1015 1.26 -31.59 38.80
CA VAL A 1015 2.24 -30.77 38.07
C VAL A 1015 3.62 -31.42 38.12
N ARG A 1016 4.33 -31.46 36.99
CA ARG A 1016 5.64 -32.13 36.89
C ARG A 1016 6.70 -31.39 37.73
N PRO A 1017 7.67 -32.08 38.38
CA PRO A 1017 8.60 -31.45 39.32
C PRO A 1017 9.37 -30.21 38.82
N ARG A 1018 9.65 -30.09 37.51
CA ARG A 1018 10.33 -28.92 36.91
C ARG A 1018 9.42 -27.70 36.73
N GLU A 1019 8.11 -27.91 36.76
CA GLU A 1019 7.07 -26.89 36.52
C GLU A 1019 6.43 -26.43 37.85
N GLN A 1020 6.61 -27.20 38.94
CA GLN A 1020 5.97 -26.95 40.23
C GLN A 1020 6.30 -25.59 40.85
N GLU A 1021 7.52 -25.06 40.69
CA GLU A 1021 7.90 -23.75 41.24
C GLU A 1021 7.10 -22.60 40.59
N TYR A 1022 6.91 -22.63 39.27
CA TYR A 1022 6.08 -21.69 38.53
C TYR A 1022 4.59 -21.81 38.92
N PHE A 1023 4.08 -23.03 39.10
CA PHE A 1023 2.72 -23.24 39.58
C PHE A 1023 2.54 -22.80 41.04
N ARG A 1024 3.54 -22.92 41.90
CA ARG A 1024 3.50 -22.40 43.28
C ARG A 1024 3.40 -20.88 43.28
N LEU A 1025 4.19 -20.20 42.44
CA LEU A 1025 4.12 -18.75 42.22
C LEU A 1025 2.73 -18.34 41.71
N PHE A 1026 2.22 -19.00 40.66
CA PHE A 1026 0.91 -18.71 40.08
C PHE A 1026 -0.23 -18.95 41.09
N ALA A 1027 -0.15 -20.01 41.90
CA ALA A 1027 -1.16 -20.33 42.92
C ALA A 1027 -1.09 -19.47 44.20
N GLY A 1028 -0.19 -18.49 44.27
CA GLY A 1028 -0.07 -17.55 45.38
C GLY A 1028 0.35 -18.17 46.71
N LEU A 1029 1.10 -19.28 46.71
CA LEU A 1029 1.39 -20.04 47.93
C LEU A 1029 2.30 -19.28 48.92
N PRO A 1030 2.18 -19.54 50.25
CA PRO A 1030 3.05 -18.94 51.26
C PRO A 1030 4.55 -19.06 50.95
N GLY A 1031 5.29 -17.96 51.13
CA GLY A 1031 6.71 -17.86 50.80
C GLY A 1031 7.03 -17.45 49.36
N THR A 1032 6.03 -17.42 48.46
CA THR A 1032 6.23 -16.93 47.08
C THR A 1032 6.32 -15.39 47.02
N PRO A 1033 6.98 -14.81 46.00
CA PRO A 1033 7.00 -13.36 45.77
C PRO A 1033 5.61 -12.70 45.74
N MET A 1034 4.59 -13.40 45.23
CA MET A 1034 3.20 -12.91 45.18
C MET A 1034 2.58 -12.85 46.58
N TYR A 1035 2.69 -13.95 47.35
CA TYR A 1035 2.21 -14.00 48.73
C TYR A 1035 2.91 -12.96 49.62
N ASN A 1036 4.25 -12.95 49.62
CA ASN A 1036 5.05 -12.04 50.42
C ASN A 1036 4.79 -10.58 49.99
N GLY A 1037 4.58 -10.33 48.70
CA GLY A 1037 4.21 -9.01 48.19
C GLY A 1037 2.87 -8.50 48.73
N MET A 1038 1.90 -9.39 48.94
CA MET A 1038 0.61 -9.05 49.57
C MET A 1038 0.72 -8.87 51.08
N ASP A 1039 1.48 -9.73 51.78
CA ASP A 1039 1.67 -9.67 53.24
C ASP A 1039 2.48 -8.42 53.67
N GLU A 1040 3.57 -8.11 52.94
CA GLU A 1040 4.34 -6.88 53.09
C GLU A 1040 3.57 -5.62 52.61
N GLY A 1041 2.40 -5.79 52.00
CA GLY A 1041 1.55 -4.72 51.50
C GLY A 1041 2.06 -4.01 50.24
N ARG A 1042 3.05 -4.55 49.52
CA ARG A 1042 3.54 -4.02 48.23
C ARG A 1042 2.54 -4.25 47.08
N ILE A 1043 1.79 -5.34 47.17
CA ILE A 1043 0.67 -5.71 46.31
C ILE A 1043 -0.60 -5.60 47.14
N GLN A 1044 -1.65 -5.01 46.58
CA GLN A 1044 -2.93 -4.88 47.24
C GLN A 1044 -4.03 -5.50 46.39
N TYR A 1045 -4.82 -6.37 47.00
CA TYR A 1045 -5.95 -7.01 46.38
C TYR A 1045 -7.23 -6.20 46.68
N TRP A 1046 -7.91 -5.74 45.63
CA TRP A 1046 -9.04 -4.81 45.72
C TRP A 1046 -10.31 -5.39 45.09
N ARG A 1047 -11.44 -5.24 45.79
CA ARG A 1047 -12.80 -5.39 45.26
C ARG A 1047 -13.35 -4.00 44.97
N ALA A 1048 -13.96 -3.77 43.80
CA ALA A 1048 -14.62 -2.52 43.47
C ALA A 1048 -15.93 -2.74 42.69
N ILE A 1049 -16.93 -1.94 43.04
CA ILE A 1049 -18.21 -1.86 42.35
C ILE A 1049 -18.26 -0.52 41.62
N PHE A 1050 -18.42 -0.58 40.30
CA PHE A 1050 -18.57 0.59 39.45
C PHE A 1050 -19.98 0.65 38.86
N ARG A 1051 -20.54 1.85 38.70
CA ARG A 1051 -21.76 2.09 37.92
C ARG A 1051 -21.49 2.96 36.71
N LYS A 1052 -22.10 2.63 35.56
CA LYS A 1052 -22.06 3.47 34.36
C LYS A 1052 -22.94 4.72 34.51
N LYS A 1053 -22.36 5.89 34.22
CA LYS A 1053 -23.04 7.19 34.28
C LYS A 1053 -24.26 7.28 33.37
N THR A 1054 -25.26 8.02 33.83
CA THR A 1054 -26.42 8.46 33.06
C THR A 1054 -26.21 9.83 32.42
N THR A 1055 -27.06 10.16 31.45
CA THR A 1055 -27.12 11.49 30.82
C THR A 1055 -27.39 12.60 31.84
N THR A 1056 -28.11 12.29 32.93
CA THR A 1056 -28.34 13.15 34.10
C THR A 1056 -27.06 13.41 34.90
N ASP A 1057 -26.22 12.40 35.12
CA ASP A 1057 -24.92 12.59 35.82
C ASP A 1057 -23.98 13.52 35.04
N MET A 1058 -24.05 13.48 33.70
CA MET A 1058 -23.30 14.38 32.83
C MET A 1058 -23.75 15.84 32.90
N SER A 1059 -25.02 16.12 33.22
CA SER A 1059 -25.51 17.50 33.36
C SER A 1059 -25.00 18.15 34.66
N ILE A 1060 -25.04 17.42 35.78
CA ILE A 1060 -24.47 17.85 37.07
C ILE A 1060 -22.96 18.09 36.95
N THR A 1061 -22.25 17.21 36.23
CA THR A 1061 -20.81 17.36 35.99
C THR A 1061 -20.48 18.59 35.13
N ARG A 1062 -21.37 18.99 34.20
CA ARG A 1062 -21.22 20.24 33.42
C ARG A 1062 -21.46 21.49 34.27
N VAL A 1063 -22.44 21.47 35.19
CA VAL A 1063 -22.73 22.62 36.08
C VAL A 1063 -21.55 22.89 37.02
N ARG A 1064 -20.82 21.86 37.49
CA ARG A 1064 -19.60 22.03 38.31
C ARG A 1064 -18.34 22.46 37.55
N ARG A 1065 -18.36 22.59 36.22
CA ARG A 1065 -17.20 23.04 35.41
C ARG A 1065 -17.30 24.49 34.90
N LEU A 1066 -18.23 25.28 35.44
CA LEU A 1066 -18.37 26.72 35.16
C LEU A 1066 -18.26 27.57 36.44
N SER A 1067 -17.12 27.43 37.13
CA SER A 1067 -16.67 28.36 38.16
C SER A 1067 -15.16 28.49 38.07
N PHE A 1068 -14.67 29.60 37.51
CA PHE A 1068 -13.24 29.93 37.48
C PHE A 1068 -12.73 30.09 38.92
N PRO A 1069 -11.66 29.42 39.34
CA PRO A 1069 -10.88 29.84 40.49
C PRO A 1069 -10.19 31.16 40.13
N SER A 1070 -10.49 32.21 40.88
CA SER A 1070 -9.71 33.46 40.83
C SER A 1070 -8.26 33.18 41.19
N ILE A 1071 -7.33 33.66 40.36
CA ILE A 1071 -5.88 33.60 40.61
C ILE A 1071 -5.58 34.30 41.94
N PRO A 1072 -4.96 33.61 42.92
CA PRO A 1072 -4.24 34.28 44.00
C PRO A 1072 -2.89 34.76 43.44
N HIS A 1073 -2.54 36.02 43.72
CA HIS A 1073 -1.15 36.46 43.59
C HIS A 1073 -0.26 35.61 44.49
N TYR A 1074 0.77 34.97 43.95
CA TYR A 1074 2.19 35.31 44.17
C TYR A 1074 3.13 34.49 43.27
#